data_AF-D3R2N0-F1
#
_entry.id   AF-D3R2N0-F1
#
_cell.length_a   1.000
_cell.length_b   1.000
_cell.length_c   1.000
_cell.angle_alpha   90.00
_cell.angle_beta   90.00
_cell.angle_gamma   90.00
#
_symmetry.space_group_name_H-M   'P 1'
#
loop_
_entity.id
_entity.type
_entity.pdbx_description
1 polymer ?
#
loop_
_entity_poly.entity_id
_entity_poly.type
_entity_poly.pdbx_seq_one_letter_code
_entity_poly.pdbx_strand_id
1 'polypeptide(L)'
;MKAKTWSDLRDRYPRFIYESYELASGDDGLTITFKFSVPGLAEFTPRCVIPVAPERIKNKDAQMLHRLAFLLGMVELISYWKIACPPEVVVQAGKLNEAEVEFWRKLYFGGLGEFFYRNNCPADYDNFMYLHSVEVRENLPFFWTLSTYEAMNKLEEKNVREVLVPVGGGKDSAVSLAFLKAAGYRCHALAINANAAVLGTIEVAGLTEKTLISRQLDEKMLRLNEEGFLNGHTPFSAIVAFESLLAAYLYDIRDIALSNERSANEASIIGTKINHQYSKSGEFEREFQGYIEQQIGLPQRYFSLLRPLSEIAIAKHFAALAEFHPVFHSCNRGSKKGVWCGKCAKCLFVAIVLAPFIGAARVAELWGTDILNDEELLPELDELLGNTGCKPFECVGTIDEVKLALKLLAEQGDKSLAVRHFLGRTNWACDHSVYASSSYNNLLYTYIHDPELPVEYMKVLPVTYQIDRGTANKKIKTIVWENQPGEVTGTAANVSPVANRKSVAAGIDFRAPGHLVLGFGREGRAMLDFFIRVCPPDFAGRIGIANLTPLSEADMKYLQNLPFKVEVYVGKDYLSALAKYDICYKSPGISFKELTDSCLPTAKLPDYPNCRITCQADLFIRAFAAKIIGVTGTKGKSTTTSLIHSMLCRRGRAWLLGNIGRAPFTAIDEIASADDIALELSCHQLQYTSHSPHIAVLTNIYPEHLDHYRDYEEYIQAKFNILRYQKVSDWSILNGEQIDEMHKYLPQLPAKVILVLPNDVGAASNGEELNRELSARIDAYRKKCPGWNITALAFYDKPAKTAVRYMFLPSPEAGLNKFTVNLTGIIQALSGPAHACDLAMAITAVLITGLAVTEIKKGISDFAGLPHRCEAVKCSSKIKFFNDSISTIPETCLLAMQTLEKVDALIIGGLDRGIDYSGLEKSILNSKLKLLLCLPDTGWQIADRLLAEAASLGIKLPKMVKVKTVPEAVRLAATELQAGDVCLFSPAAASYNTFKDFAERGDVFKQAVRLNADSANVK
;
A
#
# COMPACT_ATOMS: atom_id res chain seq x y z
N MET A 1 45.99 -9.72 -30.09
CA MET A 1 45.20 -10.97 -30.05
C MET A 1 43.86 -10.71 -30.75
N LYS A 2 43.28 -11.68 -31.47
CA LYS A 2 41.90 -11.53 -31.98
C LYS A 2 40.95 -11.43 -30.78
N ALA A 3 40.04 -10.45 -30.77
CA ALA A 3 39.00 -10.36 -29.75
C ALA A 3 38.19 -11.67 -29.75
N LYS A 4 37.95 -12.23 -28.56
CA LYS A 4 37.18 -13.46 -28.42
C LYS A 4 35.69 -13.13 -28.59
N THR A 5 34.97 -13.88 -29.41
CA THR A 5 33.54 -13.59 -29.66
C THR A 5 32.67 -14.15 -28.54
N TRP A 6 31.50 -13.53 -28.33
CA TRP A 6 30.54 -13.95 -27.29
C TRP A 6 30.10 -15.41 -27.44
N SER A 7 29.81 -15.85 -28.66
CA SER A 7 29.41 -17.24 -28.94
C SER A 7 30.54 -18.22 -28.65
N ASP A 8 31.78 -17.94 -29.11
CA ASP A 8 32.92 -18.83 -28.90
C ASP A 8 33.21 -19.06 -27.40
N LEU A 9 33.11 -18.00 -26.60
CA LEU A 9 33.36 -18.07 -25.16
C LEU A 9 32.26 -18.83 -24.43
N ARG A 10 30.99 -18.61 -24.79
CA ARG A 10 29.84 -19.31 -24.19
C ARG A 10 29.84 -20.79 -24.49
N ASP A 11 30.20 -21.16 -25.72
CA ASP A 11 30.25 -22.57 -26.13
C ASP A 11 31.43 -23.30 -25.46
N ARG A 12 32.57 -22.61 -25.33
CA ARG A 12 33.77 -23.16 -24.69
C ARG A 12 33.66 -23.26 -23.17
N TYR A 13 32.95 -22.33 -22.55
CA TYR A 13 32.78 -22.22 -21.11
C TYR A 13 31.29 -22.15 -20.75
N PRO A 14 30.57 -23.29 -20.83
CA PRO A 14 29.11 -23.29 -20.78
C PRO A 14 28.53 -23.07 -19.38
N ARG A 15 29.37 -23.15 -18.33
CA ARG A 15 28.93 -23.13 -16.93
C ARG A 15 29.70 -22.12 -16.09
N PHE A 16 28.98 -21.40 -15.24
CA PHE A 16 29.50 -20.63 -14.12
C PHE A 16 29.03 -21.26 -12.80
N ILE A 17 29.89 -21.33 -11.79
CA ILE A 17 29.55 -21.91 -10.49
C ILE A 17 29.80 -20.88 -9.39
N TYR A 18 28.77 -20.60 -8.59
CA TYR A 18 28.94 -19.95 -7.29
C TYR A 18 29.08 -21.02 -6.22
N GLU A 19 30.33 -21.32 -5.84
CA GLU A 19 30.66 -22.49 -5.02
C GLU A 19 30.31 -22.28 -3.54
N SER A 20 30.83 -21.21 -2.95
CA SER A 20 30.68 -20.93 -1.52
C SER A 20 31.07 -19.49 -1.18
N TYR A 21 30.81 -19.09 0.06
CA TYR A 21 31.30 -17.86 0.66
C TYR A 21 31.75 -18.14 2.10
N GLU A 22 32.71 -17.36 2.58
CA GLU A 22 33.28 -17.48 3.92
C GLU A 22 33.21 -16.12 4.64
N LEU A 23 32.70 -16.12 5.88
CA LEU A 23 32.70 -14.95 6.76
C LEU A 23 33.84 -15.08 7.76
N ALA A 24 34.66 -14.04 7.88
CA ALA A 24 35.67 -13.91 8.91
C ALA A 24 35.51 -12.57 9.64
N SER A 25 35.50 -12.59 10.97
CA SER A 25 35.53 -11.38 11.80
C SER A 25 36.92 -11.17 12.38
N GLY A 26 37.49 -9.98 12.20
CA GLY A 26 38.79 -9.60 12.77
C GLY A 26 38.81 -8.14 13.20
N ASP A 27 40.00 -7.63 13.52
CA ASP A 27 40.18 -6.24 13.98
C ASP A 27 39.78 -5.21 12.91
N ASP A 28 39.90 -5.56 11.63
CA ASP A 28 39.52 -4.73 10.48
C ASP A 28 38.01 -4.79 10.14
N GLY A 29 37.23 -5.63 10.86
CA GLY A 29 35.78 -5.77 10.71
C GLY A 29 35.34 -7.12 10.12
N LEU A 30 34.23 -7.10 9.37
CA LEU A 30 33.66 -8.28 8.72
C LEU A 30 34.26 -8.44 7.32
N THR A 31 34.98 -9.53 7.09
CA THR A 31 35.49 -9.94 5.78
C THR A 31 34.60 -11.04 5.21
N ILE A 32 34.15 -10.86 3.97
CA ILE A 32 33.40 -11.85 3.21
C ILE A 32 34.26 -12.23 2.00
N THR A 33 34.62 -13.51 1.89
CA THR A 33 35.36 -14.05 0.74
C THR A 33 34.41 -14.92 -0.07
N PHE A 34 34.29 -14.67 -1.38
CA PHE A 34 33.45 -15.48 -2.26
C PHE A 34 34.33 -16.43 -3.07
N LYS A 35 33.82 -17.61 -3.43
CA LYS A 35 34.46 -18.55 -4.35
C LYS A 35 33.58 -18.75 -5.57
N PHE A 36 34.11 -18.39 -6.72
CA PHE A 36 33.48 -18.57 -8.02
C PHE A 36 34.38 -19.38 -8.94
N SER A 37 33.79 -20.15 -9.84
CA SER A 37 34.57 -20.82 -10.88
C SER A 37 33.86 -20.85 -12.21
N VAL A 38 34.66 -20.83 -13.27
CA VAL A 38 34.26 -21.15 -14.63
C VAL A 38 35.09 -22.36 -15.03
N PRO A 39 34.51 -23.58 -14.99
CA PRO A 39 35.25 -24.81 -15.26
C PRO A 39 36.01 -24.74 -16.60
N GLY A 40 37.29 -25.11 -16.56
CA GLY A 40 38.19 -25.04 -17.72
C GLY A 40 38.73 -23.64 -18.06
N LEU A 41 38.35 -22.60 -17.30
CA LEU A 41 38.85 -21.24 -17.45
C LEU A 41 39.65 -20.77 -16.23
N ALA A 42 38.97 -20.53 -15.10
CA ALA A 42 39.59 -19.98 -13.88
C ALA A 42 38.68 -20.12 -12.65
N GLU A 43 39.32 -20.09 -11.48
CA GLU A 43 38.69 -19.94 -10.16
C GLU A 43 39.01 -18.55 -9.60
N PHE A 44 38.02 -17.89 -9.02
CA PHE A 44 38.08 -16.52 -8.51
C PHE A 44 37.71 -16.45 -7.04
N THR A 45 38.42 -15.57 -6.32
CA THR A 45 38.32 -15.39 -4.86
C THR A 45 38.20 -13.91 -4.45
N PRO A 46 37.19 -13.15 -4.94
CA PRO A 46 36.97 -11.77 -4.50
C PRO A 46 36.70 -11.67 -3.00
N ARG A 47 36.99 -10.47 -2.47
CA ARG A 47 36.76 -10.15 -1.05
C ARG A 47 36.05 -8.81 -0.89
N CYS A 48 35.15 -8.76 0.08
CA CYS A 48 34.53 -7.53 0.59
C CYS A 48 34.85 -7.41 2.08
N VAL A 49 35.34 -6.25 2.51
CA VAL A 49 35.66 -5.94 3.91
C VAL A 49 34.82 -4.76 4.36
N ILE A 50 34.04 -4.98 5.42
CA ILE A 50 33.15 -3.97 6.00
C ILE A 50 33.68 -3.65 7.39
N PRO A 51 34.22 -2.43 7.61
CA PRO A 51 34.66 -2.01 8.93
C PRO A 51 33.46 -1.99 9.87
N VAL A 52 33.52 -2.78 10.92
CA VAL A 52 32.49 -2.85 11.97
C VAL A 52 33.10 -3.52 13.20
N ALA A 53 32.76 -3.05 14.40
CA ALA A 53 33.29 -3.65 15.63
C ALA A 53 32.88 -5.14 15.74
N PRO A 54 33.78 -6.06 16.14
CA PRO A 54 33.47 -7.48 16.27
C PRO A 54 32.25 -7.77 17.15
N GLU A 55 32.05 -6.99 18.22
CA GLU A 55 30.88 -7.11 19.10
C GLU A 55 29.56 -6.81 18.38
N ARG A 56 29.54 -5.89 17.41
CA ARG A 56 28.35 -5.65 16.60
C ARG A 56 28.01 -6.84 15.72
N ILE A 57 29.02 -7.52 15.15
CA ILE A 57 28.83 -8.73 14.35
C ILE A 57 28.24 -9.85 15.22
N LYS A 58 28.84 -10.11 16.39
CA LYS A 58 28.41 -11.14 17.34
C LYS A 58 26.96 -10.96 17.80
N ASN A 59 26.48 -9.72 17.87
CA ASN A 59 25.13 -9.38 18.30
C ASN A 59 24.08 -9.51 17.18
N LYS A 60 24.46 -9.88 15.95
CA LYS A 60 23.52 -10.10 14.85
C LYS A 60 23.08 -11.54 14.74
N ASP A 61 21.93 -11.72 14.08
CA ASP A 61 21.44 -13.02 13.71
C ASP A 61 22.38 -13.65 12.69
N ALA A 62 23.01 -14.76 13.05
CA ALA A 62 24.01 -15.42 12.22
C ALA A 62 23.41 -15.88 10.89
N GLN A 63 22.18 -16.36 10.88
CA GLN A 63 21.54 -16.86 9.66
C GLN A 63 21.24 -15.70 8.70
N MET A 64 20.77 -14.55 9.22
CA MET A 64 20.58 -13.33 8.43
C MET A 64 21.91 -12.80 7.88
N LEU A 65 22.99 -12.79 8.67
CA LEU A 65 24.31 -12.40 8.20
C LEU A 65 24.79 -13.31 7.05
N HIS A 66 24.62 -14.62 7.19
CA HIS A 66 24.92 -15.58 6.12
C HIS A 66 24.04 -15.36 4.88
N ARG A 67 22.75 -15.02 5.06
CA ARG A 67 21.86 -14.69 3.94
C ARG A 67 22.33 -13.45 3.19
N LEU A 68 22.64 -12.36 3.89
CA LEU A 68 23.12 -11.12 3.28
C LEU A 68 24.48 -11.33 2.60
N ALA A 69 25.37 -12.13 3.18
CA ALA A 69 26.63 -12.52 2.55
C ALA A 69 26.40 -13.34 1.26
N PHE A 70 25.49 -14.32 1.29
CA PHE A 70 25.10 -15.07 0.10
C PHE A 70 24.62 -14.15 -1.04
N LEU A 71 23.70 -13.22 -0.72
CA LEU A 71 23.13 -12.27 -1.69
C LEU A 71 24.16 -11.26 -2.20
N LEU A 72 25.14 -10.86 -1.37
CA LEU A 72 26.28 -10.08 -1.82
C LEU A 72 27.12 -10.86 -2.85
N GLY A 73 27.30 -12.16 -2.65
CA GLY A 73 27.98 -13.00 -3.65
C GLY A 73 27.19 -13.13 -4.95
N MET A 74 25.86 -13.13 -4.89
CA MET A 74 25.02 -13.08 -6.10
C MET A 74 25.23 -11.79 -6.90
N VAL A 75 25.20 -10.60 -6.27
CA VAL A 75 25.48 -9.36 -7.03
C VAL A 75 26.95 -9.26 -7.47
N GLU A 76 27.89 -9.80 -6.69
CA GLU A 76 29.32 -9.81 -7.02
C GLU A 76 29.65 -10.70 -8.22
N LEU A 77 28.95 -11.84 -8.34
CA LEU A 77 29.09 -12.81 -9.41
C LEU A 77 29.01 -12.18 -10.81
N ILE A 78 28.19 -11.13 -10.98
CA ILE A 78 28.03 -10.41 -12.25
C ILE A 78 29.39 -10.00 -12.84
N SER A 79 30.31 -9.54 -12.01
CA SER A 79 31.63 -9.08 -12.45
C SER A 79 32.49 -10.21 -13.07
N TYR A 80 32.23 -11.46 -12.67
CA TYR A 80 32.98 -12.64 -13.08
C TYR A 80 32.29 -13.42 -14.18
N TRP A 81 30.96 -13.51 -14.14
CA TRP A 81 30.16 -14.16 -15.17
C TRP A 81 30.38 -13.53 -16.55
N LYS A 82 30.51 -12.20 -16.61
CA LYS A 82 30.72 -11.46 -17.86
C LYS A 82 31.94 -11.89 -18.67
N ILE A 83 32.98 -12.44 -18.03
CA ILE A 83 34.25 -12.79 -18.68
C ILE A 83 34.00 -13.74 -19.88
N ALA A 84 33.09 -14.69 -19.71
CA ALA A 84 32.72 -15.67 -20.74
C ALA A 84 31.21 -15.77 -21.01
N CYS A 85 30.39 -15.05 -20.24
CA CYS A 85 28.93 -15.09 -20.25
C CYS A 85 28.31 -16.50 -20.24
N PRO A 86 28.71 -17.48 -19.42
CA PRO A 86 28.17 -18.84 -19.51
C PRO A 86 26.63 -18.91 -19.53
N PRO A 87 25.99 -19.74 -20.40
CA PRO A 87 24.54 -19.92 -20.42
C PRO A 87 23.97 -20.51 -19.12
N GLU A 88 24.72 -21.36 -18.44
CA GLU A 88 24.31 -22.01 -17.20
C GLU A 88 25.01 -21.37 -16.00
N VAL A 89 24.23 -20.91 -15.01
CA VAL A 89 24.74 -20.44 -13.72
C VAL A 89 24.22 -21.36 -12.62
N VAL A 90 25.15 -22.09 -12.00
CA VAL A 90 24.87 -23.04 -10.91
C VAL A 90 25.23 -22.41 -9.57
N VAL A 91 24.24 -22.24 -8.71
CA VAL A 91 24.41 -21.70 -7.37
C VAL A 91 24.51 -22.84 -6.36
N GLN A 92 25.72 -23.15 -5.90
CA GLN A 92 25.99 -24.15 -4.86
C GLN A 92 26.04 -23.52 -3.47
N ALA A 93 26.42 -22.24 -3.40
CA ALA A 93 26.56 -21.48 -2.15
C ALA A 93 25.23 -21.28 -1.38
N GLY A 94 24.08 -21.52 -2.00
CA GLY A 94 22.76 -21.34 -1.38
C GLY A 94 21.60 -21.68 -2.32
N LYS A 95 20.38 -21.59 -1.79
CA LYS A 95 19.14 -21.85 -2.53
C LYS A 95 18.45 -20.54 -2.93
N LEU A 96 17.90 -20.53 -4.15
CA LEU A 96 17.00 -19.51 -4.67
C LEU A 96 15.62 -20.13 -4.90
N ASN A 97 14.56 -19.41 -4.55
CA ASN A 97 13.20 -19.77 -5.00
C ASN A 97 12.90 -19.14 -6.38
N GLU A 98 11.77 -19.50 -7.00
CA GLU A 98 11.39 -19.01 -8.33
C GLU A 98 11.32 -17.48 -8.44
N ALA A 99 10.78 -16.80 -7.42
CA ALA A 99 10.70 -15.34 -7.40
C ALA A 99 12.08 -14.69 -7.30
N GLU A 100 13.01 -15.30 -6.56
CA GLU A 100 14.39 -14.81 -6.48
C GLU A 100 15.16 -15.05 -7.77
N VAL A 101 14.97 -16.21 -8.41
CA VAL A 101 15.55 -16.49 -9.73
C VAL A 101 15.10 -15.42 -10.72
N GLU A 102 13.81 -15.06 -10.72
CA GLU A 102 13.29 -14.03 -11.62
C GLU A 102 13.84 -12.64 -11.28
N PHE A 103 13.91 -12.26 -10.00
CA PHE A 103 14.54 -11.01 -9.58
C PHE A 103 16.00 -10.91 -10.07
N TRP A 104 16.81 -11.95 -9.86
CA TRP A 104 18.21 -11.97 -10.27
C TRP A 104 18.39 -11.97 -11.78
N ARG A 105 17.56 -12.72 -12.53
CA ARG A 105 17.56 -12.70 -14.00
C ARG A 105 17.23 -11.30 -14.52
N LYS A 106 16.22 -10.65 -13.96
CA LYS A 106 15.83 -9.29 -14.33
C LYS A 106 16.92 -8.27 -14.05
N LEU A 107 17.53 -8.33 -12.86
CA LEU A 107 18.66 -7.47 -12.51
C LEU A 107 19.85 -7.67 -13.45
N TYR A 108 20.21 -8.92 -13.76
CA TYR A 108 21.36 -9.21 -14.62
C TYR A 108 21.08 -8.74 -16.05
N PHE A 109 19.90 -9.03 -16.59
CA PHE A 109 19.57 -8.62 -17.95
C PHE A 109 19.47 -7.09 -18.09
N GLY A 110 18.69 -6.44 -17.23
CA GLY A 110 18.50 -4.99 -17.25
C GLY A 110 19.79 -4.23 -16.92
N GLY A 111 20.53 -4.69 -15.91
CA GLY A 111 21.79 -4.09 -15.49
C GLY A 111 22.97 -4.28 -16.45
N LEU A 112 22.90 -5.27 -17.34
CA LEU A 112 23.94 -5.55 -18.34
C LEU A 112 23.57 -5.10 -19.76
N GLY A 113 22.50 -4.35 -19.95
CA GLY A 113 22.06 -3.87 -21.27
C GLY A 113 23.16 -3.15 -22.06
N GLU A 114 23.93 -2.25 -21.44
CA GLU A 114 25.08 -1.59 -22.09
C GLU A 114 26.19 -2.59 -22.42
N PHE A 115 26.46 -3.54 -21.53
CA PHE A 115 27.48 -4.56 -21.74
C PHE A 115 27.14 -5.44 -22.95
N PHE A 116 25.89 -5.88 -23.08
CA PHE A 116 25.44 -6.65 -24.24
C PHE A 116 25.54 -5.83 -25.53
N TYR A 117 25.12 -4.57 -25.50
CA TYR A 117 25.18 -3.69 -26.66
C TYR A 117 26.63 -3.45 -27.14
N ARG A 118 27.54 -3.05 -26.23
CA ARG A 118 28.94 -2.73 -26.60
C ARG A 118 29.75 -3.93 -27.06
N ASN A 119 29.41 -5.13 -26.57
CA ASN A 119 30.09 -6.37 -26.96
C ASN A 119 29.39 -7.10 -28.13
N ASN A 120 28.35 -6.50 -28.74
CA ASN A 120 27.53 -7.11 -29.79
C ASN A 120 26.99 -8.50 -29.40
N CYS A 121 26.55 -8.65 -28.15
CA CYS A 121 25.97 -9.88 -27.64
C CYS A 121 24.48 -9.95 -28.05
N PRO A 122 24.02 -10.96 -28.81
CA PRO A 122 22.61 -11.13 -29.16
C PRO A 122 21.83 -11.76 -27.99
N ALA A 123 21.89 -11.13 -26.81
CA ALA A 123 21.25 -11.62 -25.61
C ALA A 123 19.73 -11.42 -25.68
N ASP A 124 18.99 -12.50 -25.45
CA ASP A 124 17.54 -12.53 -25.33
C ASP A 124 17.13 -12.86 -23.88
N TYR A 125 16.06 -12.26 -23.37
CA TYR A 125 15.69 -12.40 -21.95
C TYR A 125 15.42 -13.84 -21.54
N ASP A 126 14.78 -14.62 -22.42
CA ASP A 126 14.41 -16.00 -22.12
C ASP A 126 15.60 -16.94 -22.18
N ASN A 127 16.63 -16.61 -22.97
CA ASN A 127 17.73 -17.53 -23.31
C ASN A 127 19.13 -17.07 -22.88
N PHE A 128 19.31 -15.85 -22.35
CA PHE A 128 20.64 -15.35 -22.00
C PHE A 128 21.27 -16.12 -20.82
N MET A 129 20.47 -16.66 -19.91
CA MET A 129 20.94 -17.33 -18.71
C MET A 129 19.88 -18.27 -18.12
N TYR A 130 20.29 -19.50 -17.87
CA TYR A 130 19.59 -20.46 -17.01
C TYR A 130 20.23 -20.47 -15.62
N LEU A 131 19.52 -19.93 -14.63
CA LEU A 131 19.98 -19.79 -13.25
C LEU A 131 19.25 -20.79 -12.35
N HIS A 132 19.99 -21.65 -11.66
CA HIS A 132 19.42 -22.63 -10.72
C HIS A 132 20.37 -22.96 -9.58
N SER A 133 19.84 -23.54 -8.51
CA SER A 133 20.59 -24.06 -7.36
C SER A 133 20.63 -25.59 -7.38
N VAL A 134 21.69 -26.21 -6.85
CA VAL A 134 21.79 -27.69 -6.72
C VAL A 134 20.95 -28.22 -5.54
N GLU A 135 20.36 -29.41 -5.71
CA GLU A 135 19.76 -30.18 -4.60
C GLU A 135 20.86 -30.88 -3.79
N VAL A 136 21.10 -30.45 -2.53
CA VAL A 136 21.35 -31.26 -1.31
C VAL A 136 22.04 -30.44 -0.19
N ARG A 137 21.64 -30.79 1.05
CA ARG A 137 21.97 -30.34 2.43
C ARG A 137 21.33 -29.02 2.86
N GLU A 138 20.38 -29.19 3.76
CA GLU A 138 19.57 -28.21 4.48
C GLU A 138 20.23 -26.83 4.61
N ASN A 139 19.75 -25.88 3.81
CA ASN A 139 19.74 -24.49 4.19
C ASN A 139 18.28 -24.08 4.30
N LEU A 140 17.90 -23.77 5.55
CA LEU A 140 16.55 -23.46 5.99
C LEU A 140 15.93 -22.34 5.14
N PRO A 141 14.68 -22.50 4.68
CA PRO A 141 13.95 -21.41 4.03
C PRO A 141 13.64 -20.31 5.07
N PHE A 142 13.96 -19.05 4.71
CA PHE A 142 13.99 -17.93 5.65
C PHE A 142 12.72 -17.07 5.50
N PHE A 143 11.88 -17.10 6.52
CA PHE A 143 10.86 -16.08 6.74
C PHE A 143 11.09 -15.50 8.14
N TRP A 144 10.71 -14.23 8.28
CA TRP A 144 10.69 -13.41 9.51
C TRP A 144 10.89 -14.18 10.82
N THR A 145 12.02 -13.97 11.50
CA THR A 145 12.24 -14.39 12.88
C THR A 145 11.79 -13.29 13.85
N LEU A 146 11.48 -13.64 15.10
CA LEU A 146 11.10 -12.73 16.17
C LEU A 146 12.21 -11.70 16.42
N SER A 147 13.47 -12.06 16.10
CA SER A 147 14.63 -11.17 16.16
C SER A 147 14.56 -10.01 15.16
N THR A 148 13.99 -10.19 13.96
CA THR A 148 13.76 -9.10 13.00
C THR A 148 12.64 -8.17 13.45
N TYR A 149 11.58 -8.70 14.07
CA TYR A 149 10.49 -7.90 14.65
C TYR A 149 10.91 -7.15 15.92
N GLU A 150 11.71 -7.76 16.79
CA GLU A 150 12.32 -7.09 17.95
C GLU A 150 13.36 -6.03 17.55
N ALA A 151 14.09 -6.25 16.45
CA ALA A 151 14.96 -5.23 15.87
C ALA A 151 14.16 -4.04 15.34
N MET A 152 13.00 -4.26 14.70
CA MET A 152 12.08 -3.19 14.29
C MET A 152 11.62 -2.33 15.47
N ASN A 153 11.17 -2.96 16.55
CA ASN A 153 10.71 -2.25 17.75
C ASN A 153 11.86 -1.50 18.45
N LYS A 154 13.06 -2.10 18.54
CA LYS A 154 14.24 -1.44 19.10
C LYS A 154 14.75 -0.25 18.26
N LEU A 155 14.53 -0.27 16.95
CA LEU A 155 14.90 0.82 16.04
C LEU A 155 13.92 2.00 16.13
N GLU A 156 12.62 1.74 16.33
CA GLU A 156 11.62 2.79 16.56
C GLU A 156 11.72 3.42 17.96
N GLU A 157 12.04 2.63 18.99
CA GLU A 157 12.17 3.12 20.38
C GLU A 157 13.37 4.05 20.60
N LYS A 158 14.41 4.00 19.76
CA LYS A 158 15.65 4.75 19.98
C LYS A 158 15.57 6.24 19.67
N ASN A 159 14.49 6.75 19.07
CA ASN A 159 14.28 8.19 18.84
C ASN A 159 15.44 8.90 18.07
N VAL A 160 16.28 8.14 17.35
CA VAL A 160 17.40 8.69 16.57
C VAL A 160 16.94 8.80 15.12
N ARG A 161 16.91 10.03 14.59
CA ARG A 161 16.74 10.29 13.15
C ARG A 161 18.03 9.97 12.39
N GLU A 162 18.45 8.71 12.41
CA GLU A 162 19.67 8.25 11.73
C GLU A 162 19.35 7.66 10.36
N VAL A 163 20.14 8.01 9.36
CA VAL A 163 19.97 7.59 7.96
C VAL A 163 21.32 7.23 7.35
N LEU A 164 21.39 6.09 6.68
CA LEU A 164 22.57 5.66 5.93
C LEU A 164 22.53 6.32 4.56
N VAL A 165 23.59 7.04 4.19
CA VAL A 165 23.68 7.77 2.92
C VAL A 165 24.88 7.27 2.13
N PRO A 166 24.68 6.52 1.04
CA PRO A 166 25.76 6.21 0.10
C PRO A 166 26.32 7.47 -0.58
N VAL A 167 27.61 7.71 -0.44
CA VAL A 167 28.30 8.92 -0.92
C VAL A 167 29.16 8.60 -2.15
N GLY A 168 28.85 9.24 -3.28
CA GLY A 168 29.53 9.04 -4.57
C GLY A 168 30.54 10.11 -4.95
N GLY A 169 30.73 11.16 -4.13
CA GLY A 169 31.68 12.26 -4.40
C GLY A 169 31.21 13.26 -5.46
N GLY A 170 29.98 13.14 -5.94
CA GLY A 170 29.34 14.05 -6.89
C GLY A 170 28.39 15.04 -6.22
N LYS A 171 27.80 15.92 -7.05
CA LYS A 171 26.85 16.95 -6.64
C LYS A 171 25.65 16.39 -5.85
N ASP A 172 25.15 15.23 -6.27
CA ASP A 172 23.91 14.66 -5.75
C ASP A 172 24.03 14.27 -4.29
N SER A 173 25.12 13.59 -3.93
CA SER A 173 25.39 13.23 -2.53
C SER A 173 25.58 14.46 -1.63
N ALA A 174 26.17 15.54 -2.16
CA ALA A 174 26.30 16.78 -1.40
C ALA A 174 24.94 17.42 -1.10
N VAL A 175 24.04 17.47 -2.10
CA VAL A 175 22.68 18.01 -1.93
C VAL A 175 21.85 17.15 -0.96
N SER A 176 21.89 15.82 -1.09
CA SER A 176 21.20 14.92 -0.15
C SER A 176 21.66 15.11 1.29
N LEU A 177 22.98 15.17 1.51
CA LEU A 177 23.56 15.40 2.84
C LEU A 177 23.17 16.76 3.39
N ALA A 178 23.21 17.81 2.56
CA ALA A 178 22.79 19.15 2.96
C ALA A 178 21.32 19.18 3.39
N PHE A 179 20.41 18.57 2.61
CA PHE A 179 18.98 18.51 2.94
C PHE A 179 18.70 17.71 4.22
N LEU A 180 19.27 16.51 4.34
CA LEU A 180 19.08 15.66 5.53
C LEU A 180 19.60 16.33 6.80
N LYS A 181 20.79 16.94 6.74
CA LYS A 181 21.35 17.69 7.87
C LYS A 181 20.51 18.90 8.23
N ALA A 182 20.04 19.67 7.24
CA ALA A 182 19.16 20.82 7.48
C ALA A 182 17.84 20.41 8.15
N ALA A 183 17.33 19.21 7.84
CA ALA A 183 16.15 18.62 8.47
C ALA A 183 16.43 17.93 9.83
N GLY A 184 17.67 17.99 10.32
CA GLY A 184 18.06 17.47 11.64
C GLY A 184 18.31 15.96 11.70
N TYR A 185 18.61 15.31 10.57
CA TYR A 185 18.98 13.90 10.53
C TYR A 185 20.48 13.70 10.83
N ARG A 186 20.80 12.66 11.61
CA ARG A 186 22.15 12.14 11.75
C ARG A 186 22.46 11.29 10.53
N CYS A 187 23.37 11.75 9.68
CA CYS A 187 23.75 11.01 8.48
C CYS A 187 24.95 10.11 8.77
N HIS A 188 24.82 8.81 8.50
CA HIS A 188 25.91 7.86 8.48
C HIS A 188 26.38 7.69 7.03
N ALA A 189 27.60 8.13 6.72
CA ALA A 189 28.12 8.02 5.36
C ALA A 189 28.51 6.57 5.02
N LEU A 190 28.09 6.07 3.87
CA LEU A 190 28.60 4.83 3.31
C LEU A 190 29.41 5.13 2.05
N ALA A 191 30.60 4.56 1.94
CA ALA A 191 31.38 4.63 0.71
C ALA A 191 32.05 3.28 0.41
N ILE A 192 32.17 2.95 -0.86
CA ILE A 192 32.78 1.71 -1.34
C ILE A 192 34.01 2.09 -2.16
N ASN A 193 35.18 1.58 -1.78
CA ASN A 193 36.47 1.96 -2.37
C ASN A 193 36.63 3.50 -2.48
N ALA A 194 36.42 4.19 -1.36
CA ALA A 194 36.36 5.65 -1.30
C ALA A 194 37.62 6.32 -1.89
N ASN A 195 37.40 7.20 -2.88
CA ASN A 195 38.46 8.03 -3.45
C ASN A 195 38.51 9.41 -2.76
N ALA A 196 39.47 10.25 -3.14
CA ALA A 196 39.65 11.57 -2.55
C ALA A 196 38.39 12.47 -2.62
N ALA A 197 37.60 12.39 -3.69
CA ALA A 197 36.38 13.19 -3.84
C ALA A 197 35.26 12.74 -2.88
N VAL A 198 35.10 11.43 -2.71
CA VAL A 198 34.15 10.85 -1.74
C VAL A 198 34.55 11.23 -0.31
N LEU A 199 35.83 11.06 0.04
CA LEU A 199 36.33 11.43 1.37
C LEU A 199 36.20 12.92 1.64
N GLY A 200 36.54 13.78 0.67
CA GLY A 200 36.37 15.22 0.76
C GLY A 200 34.91 15.63 0.93
N THR A 201 33.98 14.96 0.25
CA THR A 201 32.54 15.21 0.42
C THR A 201 32.07 14.84 1.84
N ILE A 202 32.53 13.71 2.40
CA ILE A 202 32.21 13.29 3.77
C ILE A 202 32.77 14.29 4.79
N GLU A 203 34.01 14.76 4.57
CA GLU A 203 34.70 15.72 5.43
C GLU A 203 34.04 17.10 5.41
N VAL A 204 33.78 17.65 4.21
CA VAL A 204 33.09 18.94 4.04
C VAL A 204 31.67 18.88 4.59
N ALA A 205 30.97 17.75 4.43
CA ALA A 205 29.68 17.51 5.05
C ALA A 205 29.76 17.39 6.59
N GLY A 206 30.95 17.36 7.19
CA GLY A 206 31.15 17.31 8.65
C GLY A 206 30.60 16.04 9.28
N LEU A 207 30.69 14.90 8.59
CA LEU A 207 30.15 13.63 9.08
C LEU A 207 31.22 12.86 9.86
N THR A 208 30.91 12.52 11.11
CA THR A 208 31.76 11.69 11.97
C THR A 208 31.49 10.21 11.77
N GLU A 209 30.23 9.84 11.57
CA GLU A 209 29.80 8.45 11.34
C GLU A 209 30.01 8.08 9.87
N LYS A 210 30.87 7.09 9.62
CA LYS A 210 31.15 6.59 8.28
C LYS A 210 31.54 5.12 8.27
N THR A 211 31.12 4.42 7.22
CA THR A 211 31.54 3.06 6.89
C THR A 211 32.19 3.06 5.52
N LEU A 212 33.48 2.70 5.47
CA LEU A 212 34.28 2.66 4.25
C LEU A 212 34.51 1.20 3.84
N ILE A 213 33.64 0.66 2.99
CA ILE A 213 33.72 -0.71 2.51
C ILE A 213 34.89 -0.82 1.51
N SER A 214 35.71 -1.86 1.68
CA SER A 214 36.78 -2.22 0.74
C SER A 214 36.36 -3.43 -0.06
N ARG A 215 36.27 -3.27 -1.38
CA ARG A 215 35.93 -4.32 -2.34
C ARG A 215 37.13 -4.64 -3.21
N GLN A 216 37.67 -5.84 -3.04
CA GLN A 216 38.84 -6.36 -3.75
C GLN A 216 38.41 -7.33 -4.85
N LEU A 217 38.65 -6.95 -6.10
CA LEU A 217 38.51 -7.80 -7.26
C LEU A 217 39.67 -8.80 -7.36
N ASP A 218 39.41 -9.96 -7.94
CA ASP A 218 40.43 -11.00 -8.15
C ASP A 218 41.34 -10.62 -9.32
N GLU A 219 42.67 -10.70 -9.14
CA GLU A 219 43.65 -10.35 -10.17
C GLU A 219 43.51 -11.17 -11.44
N LYS A 220 43.06 -12.43 -11.35
CA LYS A 220 42.88 -13.29 -12.53
C LYS A 220 41.82 -12.72 -13.47
N MET A 221 40.76 -12.11 -12.94
CA MET A 221 39.75 -11.45 -13.77
C MET A 221 40.35 -10.27 -14.53
N LEU A 222 41.21 -9.48 -13.89
CA LEU A 222 41.91 -8.36 -14.54
C LEU A 222 42.84 -8.85 -15.66
N ARG A 223 43.60 -9.93 -15.42
CA ARG A 223 44.46 -10.55 -16.44
C ARG A 223 43.66 -11.08 -17.63
N LEU A 224 42.53 -11.73 -17.40
CA LEU A 224 41.65 -12.22 -18.48
C LEU A 224 41.10 -11.07 -19.33
N ASN A 225 40.78 -9.93 -18.73
CA ASN A 225 40.39 -8.73 -19.50
C ASN A 225 41.54 -8.23 -20.39
N GLU A 226 42.77 -8.24 -19.91
CA GLU A 226 43.97 -7.89 -20.70
C GLU A 226 44.24 -8.89 -21.84
N GLU A 227 43.87 -10.16 -21.65
CA GLU A 227 43.93 -11.22 -22.67
C GLU A 227 42.80 -11.17 -23.72
N GLY A 228 41.91 -10.17 -23.65
CA GLY A 228 40.85 -9.94 -24.64
C GLY A 228 39.58 -10.79 -24.43
N PHE A 229 39.31 -11.25 -23.20
CA PHE A 229 37.98 -11.70 -22.80
C PHE A 229 36.98 -10.53 -22.71
N LEU A 230 35.70 -10.84 -22.57
CA LEU A 230 34.63 -9.84 -22.53
C LEU A 230 34.75 -8.97 -21.28
N ASN A 231 34.64 -7.66 -21.49
CA ASN A 231 34.66 -6.65 -20.44
C ASN A 231 33.64 -5.55 -20.74
N GLY A 232 33.30 -4.74 -19.74
CA GLY A 232 32.38 -3.62 -19.90
C GLY A 232 31.62 -3.33 -18.61
N HIS A 233 30.49 -2.64 -18.76
CA HIS A 233 29.66 -2.16 -17.66
C HIS A 233 29.34 -3.24 -16.62
N THR A 234 29.48 -2.90 -15.34
CA THR A 234 28.89 -3.64 -14.22
C THR A 234 27.86 -2.71 -13.58
N PRO A 235 26.65 -3.18 -13.22
CA PRO A 235 25.65 -2.39 -12.51
C PRO A 235 26.11 -2.07 -11.07
N PHE A 236 27.06 -1.15 -10.93
CA PHE A 236 27.71 -0.82 -9.66
C PHE A 236 26.72 -0.29 -8.63
N SER A 237 25.63 0.37 -9.05
CA SER A 237 24.59 0.83 -8.13
C SER A 237 23.80 -0.32 -7.48
N ALA A 238 23.71 -1.49 -8.14
CA ALA A 238 23.17 -2.68 -7.51
C ALA A 238 24.12 -3.23 -6.43
N ILE A 239 25.44 -3.23 -6.67
CA ILE A 239 26.45 -3.58 -5.65
C ILE A 239 26.31 -2.66 -4.44
N VAL A 240 26.24 -1.35 -4.69
CA VAL A 240 26.00 -0.34 -3.64
C VAL A 240 24.71 -0.64 -2.87
N ALA A 241 23.64 -1.08 -3.54
CA ALA A 241 22.37 -1.38 -2.89
C ALA A 241 22.47 -2.53 -1.88
N PHE A 242 23.06 -3.66 -2.28
CA PHE A 242 23.26 -4.81 -1.39
C PHE A 242 24.29 -4.55 -0.29
N GLU A 243 25.38 -3.82 -0.59
CA GLU A 243 26.38 -3.43 0.42
C GLU A 243 25.79 -2.43 1.43
N SER A 244 24.92 -1.51 0.98
CA SER A 244 24.18 -0.60 1.85
C SER A 244 23.20 -1.35 2.75
N LEU A 245 22.52 -2.37 2.24
CA LEU A 245 21.62 -3.20 3.03
C LEU A 245 22.38 -3.93 4.15
N LEU A 246 23.52 -4.55 3.85
CA LEU A 246 24.34 -5.21 4.87
C LEU A 246 24.90 -4.21 5.88
N ALA A 247 25.39 -3.06 5.44
CA ALA A 247 25.85 -2.01 6.34
C ALA A 247 24.72 -1.50 7.25
N ALA A 248 23.54 -1.20 6.69
CA ALA A 248 22.38 -0.77 7.45
C ALA A 248 21.97 -1.82 8.50
N TYR A 249 21.98 -3.10 8.13
CA TYR A 249 21.73 -4.20 9.05
C TYR A 249 22.77 -4.28 10.18
N LEU A 250 24.06 -4.20 9.86
CA LEU A 250 25.17 -4.25 10.83
C LEU A 250 25.16 -3.07 11.83
N TYR A 251 24.80 -1.88 11.33
CA TYR A 251 24.81 -0.64 12.11
C TYR A 251 23.49 -0.34 12.83
N ASP A 252 22.44 -1.15 12.62
CA ASP A 252 21.09 -0.89 13.13
C ASP A 252 20.53 0.43 12.61
N ILE A 253 20.66 0.66 11.30
CA ILE A 253 20.10 1.82 10.61
C ILE A 253 18.91 1.33 9.78
N ARG A 254 17.76 2.00 9.95
CA ARG A 254 16.51 1.64 9.26
C ARG A 254 16.47 2.18 7.83
N ASP A 255 16.86 3.42 7.64
CA ASP A 255 16.64 4.14 6.39
C ASP A 255 17.93 4.26 5.59
N ILE A 256 17.89 3.89 4.31
CA ILE A 256 18.97 4.02 3.34
C ILE A 256 18.51 5.03 2.28
N ALA A 257 19.06 6.24 2.33
CA ALA A 257 18.68 7.34 1.45
C ALA A 257 19.70 7.52 0.32
N LEU A 258 19.27 7.19 -0.90
CA LEU A 258 20.07 7.26 -2.11
C LEU A 258 19.94 8.65 -2.72
N SER A 259 20.98 9.07 -3.43
CA SER A 259 21.01 10.38 -4.10
C SER A 259 20.66 10.30 -5.59
N ASN A 260 19.83 9.33 -5.98
CA ASN A 260 19.44 9.20 -7.39
C ASN A 260 18.36 10.21 -7.75
N GLU A 261 18.44 10.72 -8.98
CA GLU A 261 17.58 11.77 -9.53
C GLU A 261 16.63 11.23 -10.62
N ARG A 262 15.74 12.07 -11.14
CA ARG A 262 14.64 11.68 -12.04
C ARG A 262 15.08 11.02 -13.37
N SER A 263 16.12 11.53 -14.01
CA SER A 263 16.63 11.15 -15.34
C SER A 263 17.20 9.73 -15.38
N ALA A 264 17.51 9.12 -14.22
CA ALA A 264 17.89 7.71 -14.11
C ALA A 264 16.83 6.72 -14.66
N ASN A 265 15.59 7.17 -14.88
CA ASN A 265 14.51 6.40 -15.49
C ASN A 265 14.49 6.41 -17.03
N GLU A 266 15.34 7.21 -17.70
CA GLU A 266 15.33 7.32 -19.16
C GLU A 266 16.15 6.23 -19.86
N ALA A 267 15.65 5.71 -20.99
CA ALA A 267 16.41 4.81 -21.85
C ALA A 267 17.61 5.55 -22.48
N SER A 268 18.77 4.89 -22.52
CA SER A 268 20.00 5.47 -23.07
C SER A 268 20.03 5.44 -24.60
N ILE A 269 19.30 4.50 -25.21
CA ILE A 269 19.07 4.44 -26.66
C ILE A 269 17.59 4.75 -26.90
N ILE A 270 17.32 5.87 -27.57
CA ILE A 270 15.98 6.37 -27.86
C ILE A 270 15.19 5.32 -28.65
N GLY A 271 14.01 4.95 -28.16
CA GLY A 271 13.15 3.93 -28.79
C GLY A 271 13.44 2.48 -28.40
N THR A 272 14.36 2.22 -27.46
CA THR A 272 14.63 0.88 -26.92
C THR A 272 14.38 0.80 -25.40
N LYS A 273 14.46 -0.42 -24.84
CA LYS A 273 14.42 -0.65 -23.38
C LYS A 273 15.81 -0.59 -22.71
N ILE A 274 16.88 -0.26 -23.44
CA ILE A 274 18.24 -0.31 -22.92
C ILE A 274 18.50 0.94 -22.06
N ASN A 275 18.65 0.74 -20.75
CA ASN A 275 18.95 1.78 -19.77
C ASN A 275 20.31 1.49 -19.09
N HIS A 276 21.32 2.33 -19.37
CA HIS A 276 22.65 2.30 -18.74
C HIS A 276 22.60 2.45 -17.20
N GLN A 277 21.55 3.06 -16.68
CA GLN A 277 21.34 3.34 -15.26
C GLN A 277 20.19 2.50 -14.67
N TYR A 278 19.89 1.31 -15.24
CA TYR A 278 18.79 0.44 -14.77
C TYR A 278 18.78 0.26 -13.24
N SER A 279 19.95 0.01 -12.63
CA SER A 279 20.10 -0.18 -11.17
C SER A 279 19.94 1.10 -10.32
N LYS A 280 19.59 2.23 -10.94
CA LYS A 280 19.15 3.48 -10.30
C LYS A 280 17.71 3.86 -10.65
N SER A 281 17.05 3.06 -11.48
CA SER A 281 15.66 3.31 -11.90
C SER A 281 14.68 3.09 -10.74
N GLY A 282 13.49 3.68 -10.87
CA GLY A 282 12.41 3.51 -9.89
C GLY A 282 11.81 2.10 -9.96
N GLU A 283 11.96 1.45 -11.12
CA GLU A 283 11.63 0.03 -11.29
C GLU A 283 12.53 -0.85 -10.41
N PHE A 284 13.86 -0.71 -10.54
CA PHE A 284 14.79 -1.44 -9.69
C PHE A 284 14.59 -1.12 -8.20
N GLU A 285 14.37 0.16 -7.85
CA GLU A 285 14.14 0.57 -6.46
C GLU A 285 12.90 -0.12 -5.84
N ARG A 286 11.76 -0.10 -6.55
CA ARG A 286 10.56 -0.83 -6.11
C ARG A 286 10.79 -2.33 -5.97
N GLU A 287 11.46 -2.94 -6.94
CA GLU A 287 11.71 -4.37 -6.94
C GLU A 287 12.69 -4.78 -5.85
N PHE A 288 13.72 -3.97 -5.62
CA PHE A 288 14.70 -4.22 -4.57
C PHE A 288 14.09 -4.00 -3.18
N GLN A 289 13.28 -2.96 -2.99
CA GLN A 289 12.52 -2.78 -1.73
C GLN A 289 11.54 -3.94 -1.51
N GLY A 290 10.81 -4.35 -2.56
CA GLY A 290 9.95 -5.53 -2.51
C GLY A 290 10.74 -6.81 -2.21
N TYR A 291 11.95 -6.96 -2.74
CA TYR A 291 12.85 -8.08 -2.46
C TYR A 291 13.32 -8.08 -1.00
N ILE A 292 13.70 -6.92 -0.45
CA ILE A 292 14.06 -6.74 0.97
C ILE A 292 12.91 -7.16 1.88
N GLU A 293 11.68 -6.71 1.59
CA GLU A 293 10.51 -6.98 2.41
C GLU A 293 10.01 -8.41 2.27
N GLN A 294 9.89 -8.91 1.03
CA GLN A 294 9.19 -10.16 0.74
C GLN A 294 10.10 -11.39 0.74
N GLN A 295 11.37 -11.23 0.33
CA GLN A 295 12.32 -12.35 0.18
C GLN A 295 13.37 -12.39 1.29
N ILE A 296 13.81 -11.22 1.80
CA ILE A 296 14.81 -11.16 2.89
C ILE A 296 14.12 -11.03 4.26
N GLY A 297 13.02 -10.28 4.34
CA GLY A 297 12.29 -10.03 5.59
C GLY A 297 12.99 -9.04 6.52
N LEU A 298 13.62 -8.01 5.94
CA LEU A 298 14.32 -6.96 6.68
C LEU A 298 13.49 -5.67 6.72
N PRO A 299 13.56 -4.89 7.82
CA PRO A 299 12.81 -3.64 7.94
C PRO A 299 13.48 -2.42 7.31
N GLN A 300 14.64 -2.61 6.69
CA GLN A 300 15.36 -1.54 6.02
C GLN A 300 14.52 -0.96 4.88
N ARG A 301 14.45 0.37 4.81
CA ARG A 301 13.82 1.10 3.70
C ARG A 301 14.90 1.65 2.79
N TYR A 302 14.82 1.28 1.52
CA TYR A 302 15.74 1.70 0.48
C TYR A 302 15.00 2.63 -0.50
N PHE A 303 15.39 3.91 -0.57
CA PHE A 303 14.69 4.90 -1.40
C PHE A 303 15.60 6.02 -1.91
N SER A 304 15.21 6.68 -3.00
CA SER A 304 15.95 7.80 -3.58
C SER A 304 15.41 9.17 -3.14
N LEU A 305 16.16 9.88 -2.31
CA LEU A 305 15.77 11.18 -1.75
C LEU A 305 15.57 12.27 -2.83
N LEU A 306 16.41 12.28 -3.86
CA LEU A 306 16.41 13.32 -4.88
C LEU A 306 15.55 12.98 -6.11
N ARG A 307 14.85 11.85 -6.13
CA ARG A 307 14.03 11.44 -7.27
C ARG A 307 12.95 12.46 -7.66
N PRO A 308 12.32 13.19 -6.72
CA PRO A 308 11.39 14.27 -7.05
C PRO A 308 11.99 15.43 -7.84
N LEU A 309 13.31 15.55 -7.87
CA LEU A 309 14.05 16.66 -8.47
C LEU A 309 14.61 16.31 -9.85
N SER A 310 14.63 17.32 -10.71
CA SER A 310 15.36 17.32 -11.98
C SER A 310 16.86 17.56 -11.75
N GLU A 311 17.70 17.19 -12.71
CA GLU A 311 19.15 17.44 -12.63
C GLU A 311 19.48 18.93 -12.51
N ILE A 312 18.76 19.78 -13.25
CA ILE A 312 18.98 21.23 -13.22
C ILE A 312 18.53 21.85 -11.89
N ALA A 313 17.51 21.30 -11.24
CA ALA A 313 17.11 21.71 -9.89
C ALA A 313 18.16 21.28 -8.84
N ILE A 314 18.71 20.07 -8.96
CA ILE A 314 19.82 19.62 -8.11
C ILE A 314 21.04 20.51 -8.33
N ALA A 315 21.39 20.84 -9.57
CA ALA A 315 22.50 21.75 -9.90
C ALA A 315 22.30 23.14 -9.27
N LYS A 316 21.07 23.68 -9.29
CA LYS A 316 20.73 24.93 -8.61
C LYS A 316 20.94 24.87 -7.11
N HIS A 317 20.52 23.78 -6.45
CA HIS A 317 20.74 23.61 -5.01
C HIS A 317 22.22 23.42 -4.69
N PHE A 318 22.94 22.63 -5.50
CA PHE A 318 24.37 22.40 -5.34
C PHE A 318 25.18 23.69 -5.51
N ALA A 319 24.79 24.58 -6.43
CA ALA A 319 25.45 25.87 -6.65
C ALA A 319 25.47 26.76 -5.39
N ALA A 320 24.54 26.56 -4.45
CA ALA A 320 24.51 27.27 -3.17
C ALA A 320 25.44 26.65 -2.11
N LEU A 321 25.99 25.45 -2.36
CA LEU A 321 26.86 24.69 -1.46
C LEU A 321 28.33 24.89 -1.83
N ALA A 322 28.78 26.15 -1.77
CA ALA A 322 30.09 26.56 -2.27
C ALA A 322 31.27 25.82 -1.62
N GLU A 323 31.10 25.36 -0.38
CA GLU A 323 32.08 24.56 0.36
C GLU A 323 32.37 23.20 -0.29
N PHE A 324 31.43 22.63 -1.06
CA PHE A 324 31.62 21.37 -1.78
C PHE A 324 32.29 21.53 -3.15
N HIS A 325 32.35 22.76 -3.69
CA HIS A 325 32.91 23.03 -5.02
C HIS A 325 34.37 22.56 -5.22
N PRO A 326 35.28 22.61 -4.23
CA PRO A 326 36.66 22.13 -4.41
C PRO A 326 36.79 20.59 -4.42
N VAL A 327 35.82 19.88 -3.83
CA VAL A 327 35.93 18.44 -3.53
C VAL A 327 35.04 17.56 -4.41
N PHE A 328 34.05 18.13 -5.10
CA PHE A 328 33.16 17.33 -5.95
C PHE A 328 33.81 16.96 -7.28
N HIS A 329 33.86 15.67 -7.58
CA HIS A 329 34.38 15.13 -8.83
C HIS A 329 33.61 13.87 -9.19
N SER A 330 32.90 13.88 -10.32
CA SER A 330 32.11 12.71 -10.75
C SER A 330 32.48 12.18 -12.14
N CYS A 331 33.51 12.76 -12.80
CA CYS A 331 33.97 12.34 -14.13
C CYS A 331 34.59 10.93 -14.13
N ASN A 332 34.10 10.04 -15.00
CA ASN A 332 34.62 8.66 -15.11
C ASN A 332 36.05 8.62 -15.65
N ARG A 333 36.42 9.49 -16.61
CA ARG A 333 37.77 9.52 -17.21
C ARG A 333 38.83 10.04 -16.24
N GLY A 334 38.47 11.00 -15.38
CA GLY A 334 39.39 11.66 -14.45
C GLY A 334 39.33 11.16 -13.00
N SER A 335 38.35 10.32 -12.65
CA SER A 335 38.11 9.85 -11.26
C SER A 335 39.32 9.17 -10.62
N LYS A 336 40.09 8.38 -11.37
CA LYS A 336 41.31 7.71 -10.86
C LYS A 336 42.41 8.69 -10.43
N LYS A 337 42.39 9.91 -10.98
CA LYS A 337 43.34 10.99 -10.67
C LYS A 337 42.74 12.08 -9.78
N GLY A 338 41.46 11.95 -9.42
CA GLY A 338 40.75 12.96 -8.62
C GLY A 338 40.57 14.31 -9.31
N VAL A 339 40.46 14.32 -10.64
CA VAL A 339 40.31 15.55 -11.44
C VAL A 339 39.14 15.47 -12.42
N TRP A 340 38.58 16.61 -12.79
CA TRP A 340 37.76 16.73 -14.00
C TRP A 340 38.66 16.59 -15.23
N CYS A 341 38.32 15.70 -16.18
CA CYS A 341 39.15 15.57 -17.38
C CYS A 341 38.97 16.74 -18.36
N GLY A 342 37.91 17.53 -18.22
CA GLY A 342 37.58 18.67 -19.08
C GLY A 342 37.23 18.31 -20.53
N LYS A 343 37.21 17.02 -20.89
CA LYS A 343 37.16 16.52 -22.26
C LYS A 343 36.15 15.38 -22.46
N CYS A 344 35.06 15.35 -21.71
CA CYS A 344 34.02 14.31 -21.87
C CYS A 344 32.61 14.87 -21.68
N ALA A 345 31.62 14.14 -22.18
CA ALA A 345 30.21 14.51 -22.13
C ALA A 345 29.72 14.82 -20.70
N LYS A 346 30.13 14.06 -19.68
CA LYS A 346 29.78 14.35 -18.28
C LYS A 346 30.41 15.62 -17.73
N CYS A 347 31.66 15.94 -18.12
CA CYS A 347 32.26 17.23 -17.73
C CYS A 347 31.46 18.38 -18.33
N LEU A 348 31.17 18.29 -19.63
CA LEU A 348 30.43 19.30 -20.37
C LEU A 348 29.00 19.46 -19.81
N PHE A 349 28.29 18.36 -19.58
CA PHE A 349 26.94 18.37 -19.01
C PHE A 349 26.92 19.07 -17.65
N VAL A 350 27.78 18.66 -16.71
CA VAL A 350 27.80 19.24 -15.35
C VAL A 350 28.17 20.73 -15.40
N ALA A 351 29.11 21.12 -16.28
CA ALA A 351 29.45 22.51 -16.53
C ALA A 351 28.24 23.31 -17.06
N ILE A 352 27.51 22.78 -18.05
CA ILE A 352 26.33 23.42 -18.64
C ILE A 352 25.23 23.62 -17.59
N VAL A 353 24.89 22.62 -16.77
CA VAL A 353 23.78 22.74 -15.81
C VAL A 353 24.12 23.61 -14.59
N LEU A 354 25.41 23.77 -14.25
CA LEU A 354 25.85 24.66 -13.15
C LEU A 354 26.03 26.11 -13.59
N ALA A 355 26.48 26.34 -14.83
CA ALA A 355 26.82 27.66 -15.35
C ALA A 355 25.72 28.73 -15.16
N PRO A 356 24.40 28.45 -15.32
CA PRO A 356 23.35 29.44 -15.05
C PRO A 356 23.32 29.99 -13.62
N PHE A 357 23.90 29.28 -12.65
CA PHE A 357 23.78 29.59 -11.22
C PHE A 357 25.08 30.11 -10.61
N ILE A 358 26.25 29.66 -11.11
CA ILE A 358 27.56 30.11 -10.63
C ILE A 358 28.34 30.97 -11.64
N GLY A 359 27.86 31.06 -12.89
CA GLY A 359 28.48 31.82 -13.97
C GLY A 359 29.60 31.08 -14.71
N ALA A 360 29.76 31.35 -16.00
CA ALA A 360 30.74 30.71 -16.88
C ALA A 360 32.19 30.89 -16.41
N ALA A 361 32.54 32.06 -15.86
CA ALA A 361 33.89 32.31 -15.34
C ALA A 361 34.24 31.40 -14.15
N ARG A 362 33.29 31.17 -13.24
CA ARG A 362 33.48 30.27 -12.10
C ARG A 362 33.54 28.81 -12.55
N VAL A 363 32.75 28.43 -13.56
CA VAL A 363 32.86 27.10 -14.19
C VAL A 363 34.26 26.90 -14.78
N ALA A 364 34.79 27.87 -15.51
CA ALA A 364 36.14 27.77 -16.08
C ALA A 364 37.22 27.60 -14.99
N GLU A 365 37.07 28.29 -13.85
CA GLU A 365 37.96 28.13 -12.69
C GLU A 365 37.91 26.71 -12.11
N LEU A 366 36.71 26.15 -11.92
CA LEU A 366 36.53 24.81 -11.33
C LEU A 366 37.08 23.69 -12.22
N TRP A 367 37.03 23.85 -13.55
CA TRP A 367 37.57 22.87 -14.51
C TRP A 367 39.02 23.15 -14.91
N GLY A 368 39.57 24.33 -14.55
CA GLY A 368 40.89 24.79 -15.00
C GLY A 368 40.97 25.08 -16.51
N THR A 369 39.84 25.08 -17.22
CA THR A 369 39.73 25.32 -18.66
C THR A 369 38.36 25.89 -19.01
N ASP A 370 38.27 26.67 -20.08
CA ASP A 370 37.02 27.23 -20.58
C ASP A 370 36.23 26.20 -21.41
N ILE A 371 35.63 25.24 -20.69
CA ILE A 371 34.95 24.09 -21.28
C ILE A 371 33.73 24.47 -22.14
N LEU A 372 33.10 25.62 -21.89
CA LEU A 372 31.93 26.08 -22.67
C LEU A 372 32.34 26.69 -24.03
N ASN A 373 33.63 26.99 -24.21
CA ASN A 373 34.21 27.51 -25.45
C ASN A 373 35.12 26.50 -26.18
N ASP A 374 35.17 25.25 -25.74
CA ASP A 374 36.03 24.21 -26.33
C ASP A 374 35.41 23.62 -27.61
N GLU A 375 36.04 23.87 -28.76
CA GLU A 375 35.57 23.37 -30.07
C GLU A 375 35.62 21.84 -30.17
N GLU A 376 36.53 21.17 -29.43
CA GLU A 376 36.66 19.71 -29.48
C GLU A 376 35.45 18.98 -28.87
N LEU A 377 34.64 19.69 -28.07
CA LEU A 377 33.47 19.14 -27.37
C LEU A 377 32.14 19.33 -28.12
N LEU A 378 32.17 19.92 -29.33
CA LEU A 378 30.97 20.07 -30.15
C LEU A 378 30.26 18.74 -30.49
N PRO A 379 30.97 17.62 -30.76
CA PRO A 379 30.32 16.32 -30.95
C PRO A 379 29.55 15.87 -29.71
N GLU A 380 30.16 15.96 -28.52
CA GLU A 380 29.51 15.63 -27.25
C GLU A 380 28.31 16.55 -26.96
N LEU A 381 28.41 17.84 -27.30
CA LEU A 381 27.30 18.78 -27.19
C LEU A 381 26.13 18.38 -28.08
N ASP A 382 26.41 17.92 -29.31
CA ASP A 382 25.39 17.44 -30.23
C ASP A 382 24.69 16.18 -29.72
N GLU A 383 25.41 15.26 -29.07
CA GLU A 383 24.81 14.11 -28.38
C GLU A 383 23.92 14.55 -27.20
N LEU A 384 24.38 15.50 -26.36
CA LEU A 384 23.61 16.04 -25.24
C LEU A 384 22.33 16.79 -25.66
N LEU A 385 22.35 17.41 -26.85
CA LEU A 385 21.19 18.08 -27.44
C LEU A 385 20.23 17.11 -28.15
N GLY A 386 20.60 15.84 -28.29
CA GLY A 386 19.81 14.80 -28.95
C GLY A 386 19.91 14.80 -30.48
N ASN A 387 20.94 15.40 -31.06
CA ASN A 387 21.09 15.58 -32.51
C ASN A 387 21.60 14.30 -33.23
N THR A 388 22.07 13.29 -32.50
CA THR A 388 22.76 12.11 -33.05
C THR A 388 22.00 10.79 -32.86
N GLY A 389 20.77 10.81 -32.35
CA GLY A 389 19.92 9.62 -32.16
C GLY A 389 20.29 8.70 -30.98
N CYS A 390 21.44 8.94 -30.34
CA CYS A 390 21.90 8.23 -29.15
C CYS A 390 22.39 9.24 -28.10
N LYS A 391 22.03 9.02 -26.83
CA LYS A 391 22.52 9.84 -25.70
C LYS A 391 23.91 9.31 -25.29
N PRO A 392 24.82 10.14 -24.74
CA PRO A 392 26.08 9.63 -24.22
C PRO A 392 25.83 8.53 -23.18
N PHE A 393 26.59 7.43 -23.24
CA PHE A 393 26.60 6.38 -22.20
C PHE A 393 27.36 6.83 -20.95
N GLU A 394 26.97 7.99 -20.41
CA GLU A 394 27.46 8.56 -19.15
C GLU A 394 26.25 9.02 -18.31
N CYS A 395 26.43 9.20 -17.00
CA CYS A 395 25.36 9.75 -16.14
C CYS A 395 25.18 11.25 -16.43
N VAL A 396 24.30 11.57 -17.38
CA VAL A 396 23.95 12.92 -17.83
C VAL A 396 22.42 13.09 -17.87
N GLY A 397 21.95 14.30 -17.60
CA GLY A 397 20.53 14.67 -17.52
C GLY A 397 19.81 14.64 -18.88
N THR A 398 18.54 15.04 -18.90
CA THR A 398 17.67 14.97 -20.07
C THR A 398 18.04 16.03 -21.11
N ILE A 399 17.64 15.81 -22.38
CA ILE A 399 17.83 16.79 -23.45
C ILE A 399 17.16 18.13 -23.10
N ASP A 400 15.98 18.08 -22.48
CA ASP A 400 15.23 19.28 -22.09
C ASP A 400 15.94 20.09 -20.99
N GLU A 401 16.63 19.42 -20.06
CA GLU A 401 17.43 20.06 -19.02
C GLU A 401 18.66 20.77 -19.59
N VAL A 402 19.35 20.15 -20.55
CA VAL A 402 20.49 20.75 -21.26
C VAL A 402 20.04 21.99 -22.04
N LYS A 403 18.95 21.88 -22.80
CA LYS A 403 18.37 23.01 -23.54
C LYS A 403 17.94 24.14 -22.62
N LEU A 404 17.34 23.81 -21.47
CA LEU A 404 16.94 24.82 -20.48
C LEU A 404 18.17 25.54 -19.90
N ALA A 405 19.23 24.82 -19.52
CA ALA A 405 20.43 25.42 -18.98
C ALA A 405 21.10 26.39 -19.97
N LEU A 406 21.26 25.98 -21.24
CA LEU A 406 21.81 26.84 -22.29
C LEU A 406 20.92 28.05 -22.60
N LYS A 407 19.59 27.88 -22.52
CA LYS A 407 18.63 28.98 -22.64
C LYS A 407 18.80 30.00 -21.52
N LEU A 408 18.91 29.55 -20.27
CA LEU A 408 19.11 30.45 -19.12
C LEU A 408 20.41 31.25 -19.26
N LEU A 409 21.49 30.62 -19.73
CA LEU A 409 22.75 31.31 -20.04
C LEU A 409 22.59 32.37 -21.14
N ALA A 410 21.89 32.03 -22.23
CA ALA A 410 21.62 32.97 -23.32
C ALA A 410 20.82 34.19 -22.83
N GLU A 411 19.80 33.97 -21.98
CA GLU A 411 18.99 35.04 -21.37
C GLU A 411 19.81 35.92 -20.41
N GLN A 412 20.86 35.37 -19.79
CA GLN A 412 21.83 36.10 -18.98
C GLN A 412 22.91 36.83 -19.82
N GLY A 413 22.85 36.73 -21.15
CA GLY A 413 23.76 37.41 -22.08
C GLY A 413 25.08 36.67 -22.34
N ASP A 414 25.19 35.39 -21.95
CA ASP A 414 26.36 34.55 -22.24
C ASP A 414 26.51 34.32 -23.76
N LYS A 415 27.75 34.37 -24.25
CA LYS A 415 28.09 34.21 -25.68
C LYS A 415 29.09 33.07 -25.93
N SER A 416 29.19 32.12 -25.00
CA SER A 416 30.05 30.96 -25.14
C SER A 416 29.74 30.17 -26.43
N LEU A 417 30.72 29.42 -26.92
CA LEU A 417 30.57 28.58 -28.10
C LEU A 417 29.38 27.63 -27.96
N ALA A 418 29.20 27.01 -26.80
CA ALA A 418 28.08 26.12 -26.51
C ALA A 418 26.71 26.82 -26.69
N VAL A 419 26.56 28.04 -26.18
CA VAL A 419 25.34 28.86 -26.36
C VAL A 419 25.16 29.25 -27.82
N ARG A 420 26.21 29.72 -28.50
CA ARG A 420 26.15 30.09 -29.92
C ARG A 420 25.80 28.91 -30.83
N HIS A 421 26.35 27.74 -30.57
CA HIS A 421 26.07 26.49 -31.30
C HIS A 421 24.62 26.06 -31.11
N PHE A 422 24.10 26.13 -29.88
CA PHE A 422 22.69 25.89 -29.59
C PHE A 422 21.76 26.87 -30.32
N LEU A 423 22.02 28.18 -30.21
CA LEU A 423 21.21 29.22 -30.83
C LEU A 423 21.27 29.19 -32.36
N GLY A 424 22.44 28.91 -32.95
CA GLY A 424 22.65 28.86 -34.39
C GLY A 424 21.89 27.76 -35.12
N ARG A 425 21.37 26.76 -34.38
CA ARG A 425 20.55 25.66 -34.92
C ARG A 425 19.06 25.80 -34.60
N THR A 426 18.67 26.74 -33.76
CA THR A 426 17.26 26.98 -33.36
C THR A 426 16.73 28.27 -34.00
N ASN A 427 15.56 28.24 -34.62
CA ASN A 427 14.98 29.43 -35.26
C ASN A 427 14.33 30.35 -34.20
N TRP A 428 15.16 31.17 -33.55
CA TRP A 428 14.85 31.97 -32.35
C TRP A 428 13.55 32.79 -32.42
N ALA A 429 13.16 33.26 -33.62
CA ALA A 429 11.98 34.11 -33.81
C ALA A 429 10.65 33.35 -34.01
N CYS A 430 10.67 32.09 -34.48
CA CYS A 430 9.45 31.29 -34.68
C CYS A 430 9.09 30.43 -33.46
N ASP A 431 10.06 30.13 -32.60
CA ASP A 431 9.90 29.24 -31.45
C ASP A 431 9.52 29.95 -30.14
N HIS A 432 9.45 31.29 -30.14
CA HIS A 432 9.10 32.03 -28.92
C HIS A 432 7.73 31.65 -28.31
N SER A 433 6.80 31.11 -29.11
CA SER A 433 5.49 30.63 -28.65
C SER A 433 5.50 29.17 -28.13
N VAL A 434 6.46 28.33 -28.56
CA VAL A 434 6.61 26.93 -28.11
C VAL A 434 7.41 26.86 -26.81
N TYR A 435 8.32 27.81 -26.59
CA TYR A 435 9.28 27.81 -25.47
C TYR A 435 8.91 28.76 -24.30
N ALA A 436 7.70 29.34 -24.31
CA ALA A 436 7.18 30.24 -23.27
C ALA A 436 6.29 29.55 -22.20
N SER A 437 6.32 28.21 -22.12
CA SER A 437 5.32 27.44 -21.39
C SER A 437 5.75 26.99 -19.99
N SER A 438 4.74 26.66 -19.17
CA SER A 438 4.80 26.07 -17.83
C SER A 438 5.72 24.85 -17.66
N SER A 439 6.22 24.23 -18.75
CA SER A 439 7.08 23.05 -18.74
C SER A 439 8.48 23.30 -18.14
N TYR A 440 9.10 24.44 -18.43
CA TYR A 440 10.46 24.72 -17.96
C TYR A 440 10.51 25.18 -16.49
N ASN A 441 9.48 25.91 -16.02
CA ASN A 441 9.30 26.16 -14.59
C ASN A 441 9.13 24.85 -13.81
N ASN A 442 8.50 23.83 -14.42
CA ASN A 442 8.38 22.52 -13.80
C ASN A 442 9.73 21.82 -13.62
N LEU A 443 10.70 22.01 -14.52
CA LEU A 443 12.02 21.43 -14.34
C LEU A 443 12.79 22.11 -13.20
N LEU A 444 12.68 23.43 -13.02
CA LEU A 444 13.45 24.15 -11.99
C LEU A 444 12.83 24.18 -10.59
N TYR A 445 11.50 24.13 -10.51
CA TYR A 445 10.76 24.46 -9.27
C TYR A 445 9.71 23.43 -8.86
N THR A 446 9.37 22.47 -9.72
CA THR A 446 8.32 21.49 -9.41
C THR A 446 8.92 20.19 -8.92
N TYR A 447 8.59 19.86 -7.68
CA TYR A 447 8.83 18.56 -7.06
C TYR A 447 7.76 17.59 -7.56
N ILE A 448 8.15 16.52 -8.22
CA ILE A 448 7.21 15.48 -8.66
C ILE A 448 7.11 14.45 -7.54
N HIS A 449 5.88 14.08 -7.17
CA HIS A 449 5.66 13.04 -6.18
C HIS A 449 6.27 11.71 -6.65
N ASP A 450 7.18 11.17 -5.84
CA ASP A 450 7.75 9.84 -6.04
C ASP A 450 7.07 8.87 -5.06
N PRO A 451 6.31 7.86 -5.54
CA PRO A 451 5.58 6.94 -4.66
C PRO A 451 6.48 6.08 -3.77
N GLU A 452 7.76 5.96 -4.11
CA GLU A 452 8.77 5.20 -3.37
C GLU A 452 9.44 6.01 -2.25
N LEU A 453 9.37 7.36 -2.30
CA LEU A 453 9.94 8.22 -1.28
C LEU A 453 9.03 8.22 -0.03
N PRO A 454 9.52 7.80 1.16
CA PRO A 454 8.69 7.80 2.35
C PRO A 454 8.22 9.21 2.71
N VAL A 455 6.97 9.33 3.15
CA VAL A 455 6.26 10.61 3.31
C VAL A 455 6.97 11.56 4.27
N GLU A 456 7.67 11.06 5.29
CA GLU A 456 8.46 11.91 6.17
C GLU A 456 9.65 12.60 5.48
N TYR A 457 10.24 11.96 4.46
CA TYR A 457 11.36 12.52 3.69
C TYR A 457 10.91 13.53 2.63
N MET A 458 9.62 13.59 2.28
CA MET A 458 9.08 14.70 1.47
C MET A 458 9.27 16.05 2.16
N LYS A 459 9.27 16.08 3.50
CA LYS A 459 9.48 17.31 4.29
C LYS A 459 10.95 17.73 4.37
N VAL A 460 11.87 16.84 3.99
CA VAL A 460 13.31 17.13 3.93
C VAL A 460 13.64 17.98 2.69
N LEU A 461 12.83 17.88 1.64
CA LEU A 461 13.00 18.67 0.43
C LEU A 461 12.54 20.12 0.67
N PRO A 462 13.33 21.13 0.26
CA PRO A 462 12.97 22.54 0.49
C PRO A 462 11.77 22.95 -0.38
N VAL A 463 10.56 22.94 0.19
CA VAL A 463 9.33 23.28 -0.54
C VAL A 463 9.32 24.77 -0.92
N THR A 464 9.41 25.08 -2.21
CA THR A 464 8.94 26.38 -2.74
C THR A 464 7.51 26.26 -3.25
N TYR A 465 6.59 27.04 -2.65
CA TYR A 465 5.21 27.21 -3.11
C TYR A 465 5.12 27.92 -4.48
N GLN A 466 4.04 27.66 -5.21
CA GLN A 466 3.65 28.32 -6.46
C GLN A 466 3.65 29.85 -6.33
N ILE A 467 4.24 30.54 -7.31
CA ILE A 467 4.05 31.98 -7.52
C ILE A 467 2.68 32.19 -8.14
N ASP A 468 1.81 32.90 -7.42
CA ASP A 468 0.56 33.44 -7.95
C ASP A 468 0.87 34.50 -9.01
N ARG A 469 0.35 34.34 -10.23
CA ARG A 469 0.49 35.34 -11.30
C ARG A 469 -0.54 36.44 -11.06
N GLY A 470 -0.22 37.36 -10.14
CA GLY A 470 -1.05 38.50 -9.81
C GLY A 470 -0.24 39.78 -9.61
N THR A 471 -0.22 40.61 -10.66
CA THR A 471 0.12 42.05 -10.66
C THR A 471 1.60 42.46 -10.55
N ALA A 472 1.96 43.36 -11.47
CA ALA A 472 3.25 44.02 -11.57
C ALA A 472 3.52 44.93 -10.37
N ASN A 473 4.52 44.60 -9.55
CA ASN A 473 5.51 45.57 -9.08
C ASN A 473 6.65 44.93 -8.27
N LYS A 474 7.86 45.44 -8.51
CA LYS A 474 9.14 45.07 -7.89
C LYS A 474 9.10 45.11 -6.36
N LYS A 475 9.63 44.06 -5.70
CA LYS A 475 10.74 44.15 -4.71
C LYS A 475 11.13 42.74 -4.24
N ILE A 476 12.36 42.34 -4.54
CA ILE A 476 13.01 41.15 -3.99
C ILE A 476 13.17 41.36 -2.48
N LYS A 477 12.56 40.47 -1.68
CA LYS A 477 12.93 40.26 -0.27
C LYS A 477 13.38 38.81 -0.12
N THR A 478 14.69 38.65 0.02
CA THR A 478 15.35 37.47 0.59
C THR A 478 14.77 37.20 1.98
N ILE A 479 14.39 35.95 2.29
CA ILE A 479 14.08 35.53 3.67
C ILE A 479 15.04 34.40 4.05
N VAL A 480 15.70 34.62 5.18
CA VAL A 480 16.66 33.77 5.88
C VAL A 480 15.88 32.82 6.81
N TRP A 481 16.42 31.63 7.01
CA TRP A 481 15.94 30.63 7.97
C TRP A 481 16.01 31.14 9.42
N GLU A 482 14.91 31.03 10.17
CA GLU A 482 14.94 30.96 11.63
C GLU A 482 13.99 29.86 12.13
N ASN A 483 14.58 28.89 12.84
CA ASN A 483 13.88 27.86 13.59
C ASN A 483 13.25 28.47 14.85
N GLN A 484 11.97 28.22 15.12
CA GLN A 484 11.46 28.03 16.49
C GLN A 484 10.35 26.97 16.54
N PRO A 485 10.31 26.16 17.63
CA PRO A 485 9.35 25.07 17.79
C PRO A 485 8.05 25.58 18.41
N GLY A 486 6.94 25.48 17.67
CA GLY A 486 5.60 25.80 18.16
C GLY A 486 4.55 24.94 17.46
N GLU A 487 3.81 24.19 18.26
CA GLU A 487 2.57 23.44 18.01
C GLU A 487 2.14 23.21 16.55
N VAL A 488 2.29 21.96 16.09
CA VAL A 488 1.70 21.48 14.84
C VAL A 488 0.22 21.20 15.06
N THR A 489 -0.64 22.18 14.77
CA THR A 489 -2.00 21.90 14.31
C THR A 489 -1.91 21.43 12.86
N GLY A 490 -2.14 20.14 12.63
CA GLY A 490 -1.93 19.50 11.33
C GLY A 490 -2.89 19.99 10.24
N THR A 491 -2.32 20.47 9.13
CA THR A 491 -3.01 20.54 7.84
C THR A 491 -2.41 19.51 6.89
N ALA A 492 -3.27 18.66 6.35
CA ALA A 492 -2.96 17.49 5.54
C ALA A 492 -2.15 17.81 4.27
N ALA A 493 -1.27 16.87 3.89
CA ALA A 493 -0.55 16.87 2.63
C ALA A 493 -1.52 16.74 1.44
N ASN A 494 -1.55 17.73 0.55
CA ASN A 494 -2.46 17.81 -0.59
C ASN A 494 -2.04 16.83 -1.71
N VAL A 495 -2.68 15.65 -1.75
CA VAL A 495 -2.93 14.96 -3.02
C VAL A 495 -4.09 15.71 -3.69
N SER A 496 -3.95 16.13 -4.94
CA SER A 496 -5.02 16.83 -5.64
C SER A 496 -6.26 15.93 -5.75
N PRO A 497 -7.46 16.38 -5.34
CA PRO A 497 -8.73 15.66 -5.54
C PRO A 497 -8.95 15.14 -6.97
N VAL A 498 -8.28 15.76 -7.94
CA VAL A 498 -8.29 15.36 -9.36
C VAL A 498 -7.70 13.96 -9.60
N ALA A 499 -6.65 13.55 -8.86
CA ALA A 499 -5.97 12.27 -9.09
C ALA A 499 -6.85 11.07 -8.71
N ASN A 500 -7.52 11.14 -7.55
CA ASN A 500 -8.43 10.09 -7.10
C ASN A 500 -9.64 9.92 -8.01
N ARG A 501 -10.24 11.04 -8.43
CA ARG A 501 -11.31 11.03 -9.43
C ARG A 501 -10.88 10.40 -10.75
N LYS A 502 -9.67 10.70 -11.23
CA LYS A 502 -9.11 10.06 -12.43
C LYS A 502 -8.93 8.55 -12.26
N SER A 503 -8.50 8.08 -11.08
CA SER A 503 -8.35 6.64 -10.80
C SER A 503 -9.69 5.90 -10.88
N VAL A 504 -10.73 6.44 -10.22
CA VAL A 504 -12.09 5.86 -10.29
C VAL A 504 -12.66 5.98 -11.71
N ALA A 505 -12.45 7.11 -12.39
CA ALA A 505 -12.90 7.35 -13.75
C ALA A 505 -12.22 6.40 -14.77
N ALA A 506 -10.98 5.96 -14.54
CA ALA A 506 -10.31 4.96 -15.38
C ALA A 506 -11.02 3.59 -15.36
N GLY A 507 -11.91 3.35 -14.38
CA GLY A 507 -12.80 2.20 -14.33
C GLY A 507 -14.02 2.29 -15.25
N ILE A 508 -14.30 3.47 -15.81
CA ILE A 508 -15.47 3.78 -16.63
C ILE A 508 -15.06 3.82 -18.11
N ASP A 509 -15.75 3.07 -18.96
CA ASP A 509 -15.54 3.15 -20.40
C ASP A 509 -16.35 4.30 -21.00
N PHE A 510 -15.77 5.51 -21.01
CA PHE A 510 -16.44 6.70 -21.55
C PHE A 510 -16.72 6.64 -23.06
N ARG A 511 -16.18 5.64 -23.77
CA ARG A 511 -16.45 5.42 -25.20
C ARG A 511 -17.79 4.71 -25.42
N ALA A 512 -18.34 4.07 -24.40
CA ALA A 512 -19.65 3.45 -24.49
C ALA A 512 -20.72 4.49 -24.88
N PRO A 513 -21.58 4.18 -25.88
CA PRO A 513 -22.65 5.07 -26.30
C PRO A 513 -23.69 5.40 -25.21
N GLY A 514 -23.91 4.50 -24.25
CA GLY A 514 -24.95 4.65 -23.24
C GLY A 514 -24.58 4.11 -21.85
N HIS A 515 -24.93 4.87 -20.81
CA HIS A 515 -24.72 4.58 -19.40
C HIS A 515 -26.01 4.68 -18.59
N LEU A 516 -26.41 3.61 -17.93
CA LEU A 516 -27.62 3.55 -17.11
C LEU A 516 -27.28 3.56 -15.62
N VAL A 517 -27.80 4.53 -14.87
CA VAL A 517 -27.84 4.50 -13.40
C VAL A 517 -29.13 3.78 -12.97
N LEU A 518 -28.99 2.57 -12.41
CA LEU A 518 -30.12 1.73 -12.04
C LEU A 518 -30.37 1.79 -10.53
N GLY A 519 -31.49 2.41 -10.15
CA GLY A 519 -31.83 2.83 -8.80
C GLY A 519 -31.32 4.23 -8.50
N PHE A 520 -32.19 5.13 -8.04
CA PHE A 520 -31.85 6.55 -7.81
C PHE A 520 -31.92 6.97 -6.33
N GLY A 521 -31.43 6.09 -5.45
CA GLY A 521 -31.22 6.37 -4.03
C GLY A 521 -29.91 7.13 -3.76
N ARG A 522 -29.33 6.94 -2.57
CA ARG A 522 -28.05 7.57 -2.17
C ARG A 522 -26.91 7.26 -3.14
N GLU A 523 -26.74 5.98 -3.51
CA GLU A 523 -25.68 5.56 -4.44
C GLU A 523 -25.96 6.08 -5.85
N GLY A 524 -27.17 5.91 -6.38
CA GLY A 524 -27.53 6.42 -7.72
C GLY A 524 -27.24 7.92 -7.91
N ARG A 525 -27.56 8.75 -6.92
CA ARG A 525 -27.18 10.18 -6.96
C ARG A 525 -25.69 10.40 -6.93
N ALA A 526 -24.98 9.73 -6.02
CA ALA A 526 -23.53 9.85 -5.94
C ALA A 526 -22.85 9.43 -7.25
N MET A 527 -23.44 8.48 -8.00
CA MET A 527 -22.95 8.08 -9.32
C MET A 527 -23.13 9.21 -10.34
N LEU A 528 -24.32 9.82 -10.36
CA LEU A 528 -24.61 10.92 -11.27
C LEU A 528 -23.78 12.16 -10.94
N ASP A 529 -23.63 12.50 -9.66
CA ASP A 529 -22.77 13.58 -9.18
C ASP A 529 -21.31 13.34 -9.58
N PHE A 530 -20.85 12.08 -9.49
CA PHE A 530 -19.52 11.70 -9.93
C PHE A 530 -19.36 11.91 -11.44
N PHE A 531 -20.33 11.46 -12.26
CA PHE A 531 -20.31 11.72 -13.70
C PHE A 531 -20.20 13.21 -14.03
N ILE A 532 -21.02 14.05 -13.42
CA ILE A 532 -20.98 15.51 -13.65
C ILE A 532 -19.57 16.09 -13.41
N ARG A 533 -18.82 15.52 -12.47
CA ARG A 533 -17.47 16.00 -12.09
C ARG A 533 -16.33 15.48 -12.96
N VAL A 534 -16.49 14.34 -13.64
CA VAL A 534 -15.38 13.66 -14.33
C VAL A 534 -15.61 13.46 -15.83
N CYS A 535 -16.85 13.60 -16.28
CA CYS A 535 -17.21 13.30 -17.66
C CYS A 535 -16.74 14.37 -18.65
N PRO A 536 -16.29 13.97 -19.85
CA PRO A 536 -16.06 14.88 -20.96
C PRO A 536 -17.32 15.67 -21.36
N PRO A 537 -17.19 16.88 -21.95
CA PRO A 537 -18.35 17.69 -22.35
C PRO A 537 -19.34 17.00 -23.30
N ASP A 538 -18.89 16.06 -24.13
CA ASP A 538 -19.71 15.29 -25.09
C ASP A 538 -20.39 14.05 -24.49
N PHE A 539 -20.13 13.75 -23.21
CA PHE A 539 -20.69 12.61 -22.49
C PHE A 539 -22.12 12.84 -21.96
N ALA A 540 -22.48 14.13 -21.85
CA ALA A 540 -23.68 14.65 -21.21
C ALA A 540 -25.01 14.02 -21.70
N GLY A 541 -25.12 13.61 -22.97
CA GLY A 541 -26.35 13.04 -23.56
C GLY A 541 -26.49 11.52 -23.48
N ARG A 542 -25.56 10.82 -22.81
CA ARG A 542 -25.46 9.35 -22.84
C ARG A 542 -25.98 8.67 -21.56
N ILE A 543 -26.55 9.43 -20.63
CA ILE A 543 -26.90 8.94 -19.29
C ILE A 543 -28.41 8.72 -19.16
N GLY A 544 -28.80 7.52 -18.73
CA GLY A 544 -30.15 7.17 -18.32
C GLY A 544 -30.26 6.92 -16.83
N ILE A 545 -31.46 7.08 -16.29
CA ILE A 545 -31.82 6.74 -14.92
C ILE A 545 -33.04 5.82 -14.96
N ALA A 546 -32.95 4.66 -14.32
CA ALA A 546 -34.09 3.75 -14.19
C ALA A 546 -34.37 3.45 -12.72
N ASN A 547 -35.64 3.53 -12.30
CA ASN A 547 -36.04 3.31 -10.91
C ASN A 547 -37.44 2.69 -10.84
N LEU A 548 -37.65 1.68 -9.98
CA LEU A 548 -38.95 1.00 -9.90
C LEU A 548 -40.09 1.96 -9.49
N THR A 549 -39.84 2.80 -8.49
CA THR A 549 -40.81 3.80 -8.02
C THR A 549 -40.62 5.13 -8.75
N PRO A 550 -41.69 5.95 -8.88
CA PRO A 550 -41.55 7.33 -9.32
C PRO A 550 -40.52 8.09 -8.46
N LEU A 551 -39.71 8.93 -9.10
CA LEU A 551 -38.76 9.80 -8.41
C LEU A 551 -39.51 10.90 -7.65
N SER A 552 -38.95 11.38 -6.54
CA SER A 552 -39.57 12.47 -5.79
C SER A 552 -39.53 13.79 -6.57
N GLU A 553 -40.40 14.75 -6.22
CA GLU A 553 -40.40 16.07 -6.87
C GLU A 553 -39.04 16.77 -6.77
N ALA A 554 -38.36 16.63 -5.62
CA ALA A 554 -37.02 17.16 -5.41
C ALA A 554 -36.00 16.57 -6.40
N ASP A 555 -36.16 15.31 -6.75
CA ASP A 555 -35.25 14.59 -7.64
C ASP A 555 -35.50 14.97 -9.08
N MET A 556 -36.78 15.05 -9.46
CA MET A 556 -37.15 15.54 -10.78
C MET A 556 -36.64 16.97 -11.00
N LYS A 557 -36.75 17.83 -9.98
CA LYS A 557 -36.18 19.18 -10.02
C LYS A 557 -34.65 19.17 -10.10
N TYR A 558 -33.98 18.27 -9.36
CA TYR A 558 -32.53 18.10 -9.45
C TYR A 558 -32.10 17.71 -10.87
N LEU A 559 -32.76 16.72 -11.47
CA LEU A 559 -32.47 16.24 -12.83
C LEU A 559 -32.76 17.28 -13.91
N GLN A 560 -33.81 18.09 -13.75
CA GLN A 560 -34.15 19.18 -14.68
C GLN A 560 -33.10 20.31 -14.70
N ASN A 561 -32.36 20.49 -13.60
CA ASN A 561 -31.33 21.53 -13.47
C ASN A 561 -29.93 21.05 -13.87
N LEU A 562 -29.80 19.82 -14.39
CA LEU A 562 -28.52 19.32 -14.84
C LEU A 562 -28.04 20.06 -16.10
N PRO A 563 -26.72 20.17 -16.31
CA PRO A 563 -26.16 20.78 -17.52
C PRO A 563 -26.44 19.95 -18.79
N PHE A 564 -27.12 18.80 -18.67
CA PHE A 564 -27.42 17.89 -19.75
C PHE A 564 -28.72 17.11 -19.50
N LYS A 565 -29.29 16.56 -20.58
CA LYS A 565 -30.53 15.78 -20.51
C LYS A 565 -30.23 14.34 -20.09
N VAL A 566 -31.05 13.82 -19.18
CA VAL A 566 -31.08 12.41 -18.80
C VAL A 566 -32.46 11.82 -19.12
N GLU A 567 -32.49 10.60 -19.64
CA GLU A 567 -33.74 9.87 -19.81
C GLU A 567 -34.10 9.15 -18.51
N VAL A 568 -35.37 9.24 -18.09
CA VAL A 568 -35.85 8.69 -16.83
C VAL A 568 -36.90 7.61 -17.10
N TYR A 569 -36.65 6.41 -16.59
CA TYR A 569 -37.51 5.24 -16.70
C TYR A 569 -38.05 4.87 -15.33
N VAL A 570 -39.37 4.90 -15.17
CA VAL A 570 -40.03 4.58 -13.89
C VAL A 570 -41.21 3.62 -14.05
N GLY A 571 -41.55 2.91 -12.97
CA GLY A 571 -42.66 1.97 -12.94
C GLY A 571 -42.23 0.53 -13.17
N LYS A 572 -43.21 -0.35 -13.39
CA LYS A 572 -42.98 -1.81 -13.44
C LYS A 572 -42.02 -2.24 -14.56
N ASP A 573 -42.02 -1.53 -15.68
CA ASP A 573 -41.21 -1.87 -16.86
C ASP A 573 -39.85 -1.15 -16.88
N TYR A 574 -39.41 -0.54 -15.77
CA TYR A 574 -38.18 0.27 -15.71
C TYR A 574 -36.92 -0.49 -16.16
N LEU A 575 -36.88 -1.81 -15.99
CA LEU A 575 -35.75 -2.67 -16.39
C LEU A 575 -35.60 -2.79 -17.90
N SER A 576 -36.65 -2.51 -18.69
CA SER A 576 -36.55 -2.45 -20.16
C SER A 576 -35.51 -1.43 -20.65
N ALA A 577 -35.15 -0.45 -19.81
CA ALA A 577 -34.07 0.49 -20.08
C ALA A 577 -32.73 -0.22 -20.32
N LEU A 578 -32.46 -1.38 -19.71
CA LEU A 578 -31.22 -2.14 -19.89
C LEU A 578 -30.93 -2.45 -21.37
N ALA A 579 -31.96 -2.63 -22.20
CA ALA A 579 -31.79 -2.90 -23.63
C ALA A 579 -31.22 -1.70 -24.42
N LYS A 580 -31.26 -0.49 -23.86
CA LYS A 580 -30.86 0.76 -24.55
C LYS A 580 -29.45 1.25 -24.18
N TYR A 581 -28.82 0.68 -23.16
CA TYR A 581 -27.56 1.18 -22.63
C TYR A 581 -26.50 0.07 -22.60
N ASP A 582 -25.24 0.46 -22.83
CA ASP A 582 -24.12 -0.48 -22.89
C ASP A 582 -23.56 -0.83 -21.52
N ILE A 583 -23.71 0.07 -20.53
CA ILE A 583 -23.22 -0.14 -19.16
C ILE A 583 -24.28 0.27 -18.15
N CYS A 584 -24.59 -0.62 -17.22
CA CYS A 584 -25.49 -0.38 -16.10
C CYS A 584 -24.73 -0.34 -14.77
N TYR A 585 -24.93 0.74 -14.00
CA TYR A 585 -24.42 0.91 -12.63
C TYR A 585 -25.55 0.57 -11.66
N LYS A 586 -25.58 -0.69 -11.22
CA LYS A 586 -26.62 -1.23 -10.36
C LYS A 586 -26.46 -0.75 -8.92
N SER A 587 -27.52 -0.16 -8.37
CA SER A 587 -27.64 0.12 -6.94
C SER A 587 -27.90 -1.17 -6.14
N PRO A 588 -27.37 -1.31 -4.92
CA PRO A 588 -27.49 -2.54 -4.11
C PRO A 588 -28.93 -3.00 -3.88
N GLY A 589 -29.86 -2.06 -3.65
CA GLY A 589 -31.26 -2.39 -3.35
C GLY A 589 -32.07 -2.94 -4.52
N ILE A 590 -31.56 -2.90 -5.75
CA ILE A 590 -32.25 -3.44 -6.93
C ILE A 590 -32.04 -4.95 -6.99
N SER A 591 -33.11 -5.75 -6.96
CA SER A 591 -33.05 -7.20 -7.12
C SER A 591 -33.15 -7.60 -8.60
N PHE A 592 -32.28 -8.53 -9.02
CA PHE A 592 -32.33 -9.19 -10.33
C PHE A 592 -32.83 -10.64 -10.24
N LYS A 593 -33.43 -11.02 -9.10
CA LYS A 593 -33.92 -12.38 -8.82
C LYS A 593 -34.83 -12.95 -9.91
N GLU A 594 -35.65 -12.10 -10.52
CA GLU A 594 -36.62 -12.50 -11.55
C GLU A 594 -36.04 -12.42 -12.98
N LEU A 595 -34.79 -11.98 -13.15
CA LEU A 595 -34.16 -11.73 -14.46
C LEU A 595 -33.14 -12.79 -14.87
N THR A 596 -32.79 -13.72 -13.98
CA THR A 596 -31.76 -14.72 -14.29
C THR A 596 -32.02 -16.05 -13.58
N ASP A 597 -31.84 -17.13 -14.33
CA ASP A 597 -31.80 -18.49 -13.82
C ASP A 597 -30.38 -18.93 -13.38
N SER A 598 -29.39 -18.03 -13.39
CA SER A 598 -28.02 -18.31 -12.97
C SER A 598 -27.78 -17.91 -11.52
N CYS A 599 -27.14 -18.78 -10.73
CA CYS A 599 -26.65 -18.43 -9.39
C CYS A 599 -25.36 -17.58 -9.43
N LEU A 600 -24.66 -17.55 -10.56
CA LEU A 600 -23.47 -16.73 -10.74
C LEU A 600 -23.85 -15.40 -11.40
N PRO A 601 -23.55 -14.26 -10.77
CA PRO A 601 -23.75 -12.97 -11.38
C PRO A 601 -22.79 -12.82 -12.57
N THR A 602 -23.33 -12.89 -13.79
CA THR A 602 -22.58 -12.62 -15.02
C THR A 602 -22.60 -11.13 -15.30
N ALA A 603 -21.48 -10.59 -15.80
CA ALA A 603 -21.38 -9.18 -16.16
C ALA A 603 -22.35 -8.77 -17.28
N LYS A 604 -23.02 -9.73 -17.94
CA LYS A 604 -24.06 -9.53 -18.95
C LYS A 604 -25.24 -10.41 -18.61
N LEU A 605 -26.44 -9.85 -18.64
CA LEU A 605 -27.67 -10.62 -18.44
C LEU A 605 -28.07 -11.31 -19.76
N PRO A 606 -28.66 -12.52 -19.73
CA PRO A 606 -29.06 -13.25 -20.95
C PRO A 606 -29.97 -12.44 -21.87
N ASP A 607 -30.98 -11.77 -21.30
CA ASP A 607 -31.94 -10.95 -22.06
C ASP A 607 -31.38 -9.58 -22.47
N TYR A 608 -30.22 -9.19 -21.91
CA TYR A 608 -29.57 -7.90 -22.15
C TYR A 608 -28.07 -8.08 -22.45
N PRO A 609 -27.69 -8.86 -23.49
CA PRO A 609 -26.30 -9.27 -23.72
C PRO A 609 -25.37 -8.11 -24.13
N ASN A 610 -25.95 -6.98 -24.53
CA ASN A 610 -25.23 -5.76 -24.89
C ASN A 610 -24.98 -4.85 -23.69
N CYS A 611 -25.69 -5.05 -22.57
CA CYS A 611 -25.56 -4.23 -21.37
C CYS A 611 -24.62 -4.90 -20.35
N ARG A 612 -23.48 -4.28 -20.07
CA ARG A 612 -22.55 -4.70 -19.02
C ARG A 612 -22.98 -4.17 -17.66
N ILE A 613 -23.15 -5.04 -16.68
CA ILE A 613 -23.50 -4.68 -15.31
C ILE A 613 -22.22 -4.46 -14.49
N THR A 614 -22.18 -3.36 -13.75
CA THR A 614 -21.17 -3.03 -12.72
C THR A 614 -21.86 -2.27 -11.58
N CYS A 615 -21.12 -1.87 -10.54
CA CYS A 615 -21.66 -1.11 -9.40
C CYS A 615 -20.61 -0.13 -8.85
N GLN A 616 -21.03 0.76 -7.95
CA GLN A 616 -20.10 1.70 -7.30
C GLN A 616 -19.01 0.99 -6.50
N ALA A 617 -19.37 -0.08 -5.79
CA ALA A 617 -18.39 -0.84 -5.01
C ALA A 617 -17.26 -1.38 -5.89
N ASP A 618 -17.58 -1.87 -7.10
CA ASP A 618 -16.58 -2.38 -8.05
C ASP A 618 -15.60 -1.30 -8.50
N LEU A 619 -16.13 -0.13 -8.89
CA LEU A 619 -15.32 1.02 -9.31
C LEU A 619 -14.40 1.53 -8.18
N PHE A 620 -14.93 1.55 -6.95
CA PHE A 620 -14.17 1.99 -5.78
C PHE A 620 -13.07 0.99 -5.42
N ILE A 621 -13.39 -0.31 -5.36
CA ILE A 621 -12.42 -1.36 -5.06
C ILE A 621 -11.31 -1.35 -6.11
N ARG A 622 -11.64 -1.26 -7.40
CA ARG A 622 -10.64 -1.18 -8.48
C ARG A 622 -9.64 -0.05 -8.28
N ALA A 623 -10.10 1.13 -7.86
CA ALA A 623 -9.26 2.31 -7.70
C ALA A 623 -8.39 2.30 -6.43
N PHE A 624 -8.83 1.60 -5.38
CA PHE A 624 -8.21 1.66 -4.05
C PHE A 624 -7.84 0.30 -3.45
N ALA A 625 -7.88 -0.80 -4.23
CA ALA A 625 -7.71 -2.18 -3.73
C ALA A 625 -6.51 -2.36 -2.78
N ALA A 626 -5.36 -1.76 -3.10
CA ALA A 626 -4.13 -1.85 -2.31
C ALA A 626 -4.24 -1.25 -0.89
N LYS A 627 -5.21 -0.36 -0.66
CA LYS A 627 -5.45 0.31 0.64
C LYS A 627 -6.62 -0.25 1.43
N ILE A 628 -7.40 -1.15 0.81
CA ILE A 628 -8.66 -1.63 1.38
C ILE A 628 -8.41 -2.91 2.18
N ILE A 629 -8.85 -2.86 3.44
CA ILE A 629 -9.23 -4.05 4.21
C ILE A 629 -10.75 -4.16 4.11
N GLY A 630 -11.21 -5.08 3.28
CA GLY A 630 -12.63 -5.29 3.02
C GLY A 630 -13.21 -6.36 3.92
N VAL A 631 -14.41 -6.12 4.45
CA VAL A 631 -15.08 -7.07 5.36
C VAL A 631 -16.49 -7.37 4.86
N THR A 632 -16.81 -8.65 4.76
CA THR A 632 -18.19 -9.12 4.56
C THR A 632 -18.50 -10.34 5.42
N GLY A 633 -19.75 -10.80 5.36
CA GLY A 633 -20.29 -11.93 6.12
C GLY A 633 -21.78 -11.74 6.45
N THR A 634 -22.42 -12.75 7.05
CA THR A 634 -23.80 -12.62 7.52
C THR A 634 -23.84 -11.76 8.79
N LYS A 635 -23.09 -12.14 9.82
CA LYS A 635 -22.99 -11.43 11.11
C LYS A 635 -21.54 -11.00 11.39
N GLY A 636 -21.31 -10.07 12.32
CA GLY A 636 -19.96 -9.63 12.74
C GLY A 636 -19.30 -8.55 11.89
N LYS A 637 -19.72 -8.35 10.63
CA LYS A 637 -19.17 -7.35 9.67
C LYS A 637 -18.83 -5.98 10.28
N SER A 638 -19.82 -5.33 10.89
CA SER A 638 -19.65 -3.96 11.40
C SER A 638 -18.67 -3.92 12.55
N THR A 639 -18.73 -4.90 13.45
CA THR A 639 -17.84 -5.00 14.61
C THR A 639 -16.40 -5.20 14.12
N THR A 640 -16.18 -6.17 13.23
CA THR A 640 -14.86 -6.46 12.65
C THR A 640 -14.29 -5.25 11.89
N THR A 641 -15.09 -4.59 11.04
CA THR A 641 -14.65 -3.40 10.29
C THR A 641 -14.29 -2.24 11.20
N SER A 642 -15.06 -2.02 12.27
CA SER A 642 -14.82 -0.92 13.21
C SER A 642 -13.62 -1.18 14.12
N LEU A 643 -13.39 -2.44 14.50
CA LEU A 643 -12.17 -2.85 15.21
C LEU A 643 -10.94 -2.63 14.32
N ILE A 644 -11.02 -3.04 13.04
CA ILE A 644 -9.97 -2.76 12.04
C ILE A 644 -9.71 -1.26 11.97
N HIS A 645 -10.74 -0.44 11.78
CA HIS A 645 -10.61 1.02 11.73
C HIS A 645 -9.97 1.61 13.00
N SER A 646 -10.43 1.20 14.19
CA SER A 646 -9.88 1.65 15.47
C SER A 646 -8.39 1.36 15.61
N MET A 647 -7.97 0.16 15.18
CA MET A 647 -6.56 -0.22 15.17
C MET A 647 -5.76 0.56 14.11
N LEU A 648 -6.27 0.71 12.89
CA LEU A 648 -5.57 1.44 11.83
C LEU A 648 -5.39 2.93 12.14
N CYS A 649 -6.33 3.54 12.88
CA CYS A 649 -6.19 4.91 13.38
C CYS A 649 -4.93 5.14 14.23
N ARG A 650 -4.28 4.07 14.73
CA ARG A 650 -3.06 4.15 15.53
C ARG A 650 -1.81 4.48 14.72
N ARG A 651 -1.77 4.15 13.42
CA ARG A 651 -0.66 4.52 12.52
C ARG A 651 -0.89 5.81 11.74
N GLY A 652 -2.10 6.34 11.73
CA GLY A 652 -2.44 7.52 10.97
C GLY A 652 -3.93 7.65 10.69
N ARG A 653 -4.28 8.42 9.68
CA ARG A 653 -5.68 8.59 9.27
C ARG A 653 -6.18 7.34 8.55
N ALA A 654 -7.21 6.70 9.11
CA ALA A 654 -7.92 5.59 8.49
C ALA A 654 -9.38 5.96 8.23
N TRP A 655 -9.95 5.47 7.13
CA TRP A 655 -11.33 5.68 6.76
C TRP A 655 -12.20 4.49 7.12
N LEU A 656 -13.34 4.76 7.75
CA LEU A 656 -14.42 3.80 7.92
C LEU A 656 -15.47 4.05 6.83
N LEU A 657 -15.53 3.18 5.83
CA LEU A 657 -16.37 3.34 4.64
C LEU A 657 -17.30 2.15 4.41
N GLY A 658 -18.30 2.35 3.57
CA GLY A 658 -19.19 1.30 3.07
C GLY A 658 -20.57 1.35 3.72
N ASN A 659 -21.06 0.19 4.17
CA ASN A 659 -22.34 0.07 4.88
C ASN A 659 -22.39 0.85 6.21
N ILE A 660 -21.24 1.03 6.85
CA ILE A 660 -21.06 1.86 8.04
C ILE A 660 -20.06 2.98 7.75
N GLY A 661 -20.10 4.04 8.55
CA GLY A 661 -19.28 5.22 8.33
C GLY A 661 -19.76 6.04 7.12
N ARG A 662 -18.85 6.40 6.21
CA ARG A 662 -19.17 7.22 5.03
C ARG A 662 -19.38 6.37 3.78
N ALA A 663 -20.28 6.81 2.90
CA ALA A 663 -20.43 6.17 1.58
C ALA A 663 -19.14 6.37 0.77
N PRO A 664 -18.58 5.33 0.13
CA PRO A 664 -17.26 5.39 -0.49
C PRO A 664 -17.09 6.55 -1.49
N PHE A 665 -18.08 6.76 -2.36
CA PHE A 665 -18.03 7.82 -3.38
C PHE A 665 -18.00 9.23 -2.80
N THR A 666 -18.48 9.42 -1.58
CA THR A 666 -18.45 10.72 -0.90
C THR A 666 -17.09 11.05 -0.27
N ALA A 667 -16.16 10.10 -0.22
CA ALA A 667 -14.84 10.27 0.38
C ALA A 667 -13.69 10.32 -0.65
N ILE A 668 -13.97 10.05 -1.94
CA ILE A 668 -12.96 9.95 -3.02
C ILE A 668 -12.00 11.14 -3.02
N ASP A 669 -12.51 12.36 -2.91
CA ASP A 669 -11.72 13.58 -2.98
C ASP A 669 -10.83 13.82 -1.74
N GLU A 670 -11.09 13.13 -0.62
CA GLU A 670 -10.44 13.36 0.68
C GLU A 670 -9.39 12.30 1.06
N ILE A 671 -9.42 11.14 0.38
CA ILE A 671 -8.52 10.00 0.65
C ILE A 671 -7.11 10.33 0.15
N ALA A 672 -6.13 10.44 1.05
CA ALA A 672 -4.72 10.64 0.68
C ALA A 672 -4.01 9.33 0.32
N SER A 673 -2.82 9.43 -0.28
CA SER A 673 -1.97 8.29 -0.65
C SER A 673 -1.69 7.37 0.54
N ALA A 674 -1.39 7.94 1.70
CA ALA A 674 -1.03 7.24 2.92
C ALA A 674 -2.22 6.77 3.80
N ASP A 675 -3.46 7.08 3.44
CA ASP A 675 -4.60 6.69 4.26
C ASP A 675 -4.97 5.21 4.05
N ASP A 676 -5.41 4.55 5.11
CA ASP A 676 -6.02 3.23 5.04
C ASP A 676 -7.53 3.27 4.89
N ILE A 677 -8.12 2.19 4.38
CA ILE A 677 -9.57 2.06 4.23
C ILE A 677 -10.05 0.75 4.86
N ALA A 678 -10.83 0.86 5.94
CA ALA A 678 -11.65 -0.23 6.45
C ALA A 678 -13.02 -0.16 5.76
N LEU A 679 -13.33 -1.13 4.90
CA LEU A 679 -14.52 -1.10 4.03
C LEU A 679 -15.50 -2.23 4.37
N GLU A 680 -16.66 -1.88 4.92
CA GLU A 680 -17.74 -2.86 5.12
C GLU A 680 -18.57 -3.04 3.84
N LEU A 681 -18.65 -4.26 3.34
CA LEU A 681 -19.36 -4.60 2.10
C LEU A 681 -20.53 -5.57 2.35
N SER A 682 -21.72 -5.22 1.87
CA SER A 682 -22.87 -6.13 1.81
C SER A 682 -22.76 -7.12 0.64
N CYS A 683 -23.54 -8.21 0.70
CA CYS A 683 -23.75 -9.10 -0.45
C CYS A 683 -24.32 -8.33 -1.66
N HIS A 684 -25.23 -7.37 -1.42
CA HIS A 684 -25.84 -6.56 -2.47
C HIS A 684 -24.83 -5.67 -3.21
N GLN A 685 -23.86 -5.12 -2.49
CA GLN A 685 -22.77 -4.33 -3.08
C GLN A 685 -21.78 -5.21 -3.85
N LEU A 686 -21.51 -6.42 -3.35
CA LEU A 686 -20.55 -7.37 -3.94
C LEU A 686 -21.11 -8.14 -5.14
N GLN A 687 -22.44 -8.23 -5.31
CA GLN A 687 -23.08 -9.08 -6.33
C GLN A 687 -22.48 -8.89 -7.74
N TYR A 688 -22.16 -7.66 -8.15
CA TYR A 688 -21.59 -7.36 -9.47
C TYR A 688 -20.20 -6.72 -9.40
N THR A 689 -19.42 -7.02 -8.36
CA THR A 689 -18.00 -6.65 -8.32
C THR A 689 -17.17 -7.64 -9.14
N SER A 690 -16.16 -7.12 -9.83
CA SER A 690 -15.17 -7.83 -10.63
C SER A 690 -13.74 -7.63 -10.12
N HIS A 691 -13.61 -6.96 -8.98
CA HIS A 691 -12.37 -6.70 -8.27
C HIS A 691 -12.54 -7.03 -6.79
N SER A 692 -11.44 -7.42 -6.16
CA SER A 692 -11.39 -7.75 -4.73
C SER A 692 -10.37 -6.87 -4.01
N PRO A 693 -10.56 -6.58 -2.70
CA PRO A 693 -9.57 -5.91 -1.87
C PRO A 693 -8.24 -6.68 -1.73
N HIS A 694 -7.16 -5.96 -1.42
CA HIS A 694 -5.87 -6.58 -1.11
C HIS A 694 -5.94 -7.47 0.15
N ILE A 695 -6.69 -7.04 1.17
CA ILE A 695 -6.99 -7.85 2.36
C ILE A 695 -8.50 -7.99 2.47
N ALA A 696 -9.00 -9.23 2.44
CA ALA A 696 -10.42 -9.52 2.52
C ALA A 696 -10.74 -10.41 3.72
N VAL A 697 -11.77 -10.03 4.48
CA VAL A 697 -12.27 -10.78 5.65
C VAL A 697 -13.68 -11.26 5.36
N LEU A 698 -13.91 -12.57 5.49
CA LEU A 698 -15.23 -13.18 5.43
C LEU A 698 -15.57 -13.80 6.79
N THR A 699 -16.40 -13.11 7.58
CA THR A 699 -16.63 -13.47 8.99
C THR A 699 -17.43 -14.76 9.18
N ASN A 700 -18.49 -14.95 8.40
CA ASN A 700 -19.34 -16.15 8.42
C ASN A 700 -20.35 -16.12 7.26
N ILE A 701 -20.93 -17.28 6.97
CA ILE A 701 -22.01 -17.46 5.99
C ILE A 701 -23.19 -18.22 6.62
N TYR A 702 -24.38 -17.63 6.52
CA TYR A 702 -25.67 -18.21 6.90
C TYR A 702 -26.75 -17.66 5.98
N PRO A 703 -27.85 -18.41 5.71
CA PRO A 703 -28.94 -17.96 4.87
C PRO A 703 -29.56 -16.65 5.36
N GLU A 704 -29.59 -15.63 4.50
CA GLU A 704 -30.21 -14.33 4.75
C GLU A 704 -30.55 -13.70 3.38
N HIS A 705 -31.48 -12.74 3.34
CA HIS A 705 -31.84 -11.99 2.12
C HIS A 705 -32.39 -12.83 0.93
N LEU A 706 -33.02 -13.98 1.21
CA LEU A 706 -33.64 -14.83 0.17
C LEU A 706 -34.89 -14.22 -0.47
N ASP A 707 -35.36 -13.07 0.03
CA ASP A 707 -36.31 -12.19 -0.66
C ASP A 707 -35.66 -11.53 -1.88
N HIS A 708 -34.38 -11.17 -1.79
CA HIS A 708 -33.61 -10.47 -2.83
C HIS A 708 -32.87 -11.41 -3.79
N TYR A 709 -32.43 -12.56 -3.30
CA TYR A 709 -31.73 -13.58 -4.08
C TYR A 709 -32.66 -14.77 -4.39
N ARG A 710 -32.38 -15.47 -5.48
CA ARG A 710 -33.14 -16.66 -5.91
C ARG A 710 -33.08 -17.75 -4.86
N ASP A 711 -31.88 -18.05 -4.39
CA ASP A 711 -31.58 -19.09 -3.44
C ASP A 711 -30.35 -18.73 -2.59
N TYR A 712 -30.00 -19.63 -1.69
CA TYR A 712 -28.84 -19.47 -0.83
C TYR A 712 -27.53 -19.43 -1.61
N GLU A 713 -27.43 -20.12 -2.74
CA GLU A 713 -26.22 -20.18 -3.55
C GLU A 713 -25.94 -18.83 -4.23
N GLU A 714 -26.93 -18.19 -4.85
CA GLU A 714 -26.76 -16.86 -5.43
C GLU A 714 -26.31 -15.83 -4.35
N TYR A 715 -26.92 -15.91 -3.17
CA TYR A 715 -26.59 -15.06 -2.03
C TYR A 715 -25.12 -15.20 -1.59
N ILE A 716 -24.61 -16.43 -1.44
CA ILE A 716 -23.21 -16.63 -1.02
C ILE A 716 -22.23 -16.32 -2.15
N GLN A 717 -22.58 -16.61 -3.41
CA GLN A 717 -21.74 -16.26 -4.56
C GLN A 717 -21.56 -14.74 -4.66
N ALA A 718 -22.62 -13.97 -4.37
CA ALA A 718 -22.50 -12.52 -4.25
C ALA A 718 -21.47 -12.10 -3.19
N LYS A 719 -21.41 -12.75 -2.02
CA LYS A 719 -20.37 -12.47 -1.01
C LYS A 719 -18.98 -12.87 -1.46
N PHE A 720 -18.83 -14.01 -2.14
CA PHE A 720 -17.52 -14.52 -2.54
C PHE A 720 -16.79 -13.63 -3.55
N ASN A 721 -17.47 -12.69 -4.21
CA ASN A 721 -16.78 -11.70 -5.04
C ASN A 721 -15.79 -10.82 -4.26
N ILE A 722 -15.87 -10.75 -2.92
CA ILE A 722 -14.82 -10.11 -2.10
C ILE A 722 -13.48 -10.89 -2.14
N LEU A 723 -13.51 -12.18 -2.46
CA LEU A 723 -12.36 -13.10 -2.49
C LEU A 723 -11.97 -13.49 -3.92
N ARG A 724 -12.97 -13.65 -4.79
CA ARG A 724 -12.87 -14.32 -6.10
C ARG A 724 -11.82 -13.73 -7.03
N TYR A 725 -11.60 -12.42 -6.97
CA TYR A 725 -10.71 -11.68 -7.87
C TYR A 725 -9.39 -11.27 -7.21
N GLN A 726 -9.11 -11.81 -6.02
CA GLN A 726 -7.82 -11.64 -5.36
C GLN A 726 -6.70 -12.35 -6.15
N LYS A 727 -5.49 -11.83 -6.05
CA LYS A 727 -4.25 -12.35 -6.65
C LYS A 727 -3.46 -13.15 -5.62
N VAL A 728 -2.41 -13.84 -6.05
CA VAL A 728 -1.48 -14.59 -5.15
C VAL A 728 -0.78 -13.71 -4.11
N SER A 729 -0.67 -12.41 -4.37
CA SER A 729 -0.12 -11.41 -3.45
C SER A 729 -1.09 -10.98 -2.35
N ASP A 730 -2.38 -11.24 -2.52
CA ASP A 730 -3.46 -10.76 -1.64
C ASP A 730 -3.75 -11.75 -0.51
N TRP A 731 -4.54 -11.32 0.47
CA TRP A 731 -4.82 -12.06 1.70
C TRP A 731 -6.31 -12.29 1.93
N SER A 732 -6.68 -13.52 2.27
CA SER A 732 -8.04 -13.89 2.67
C SER A 732 -8.05 -14.39 4.11
N ILE A 733 -8.81 -13.73 4.98
CA ILE A 733 -9.01 -14.14 6.38
C ILE A 733 -10.41 -14.73 6.51
N LEU A 734 -10.48 -16.03 6.78
CA LEU A 734 -11.72 -16.81 6.72
C LEU A 734 -12.02 -17.51 8.05
N ASN A 735 -13.31 -17.75 8.28
CA ASN A 735 -13.76 -18.55 9.43
C ASN A 735 -13.46 -20.03 9.20
N GLY A 736 -12.50 -20.58 9.95
CA GLY A 736 -12.09 -21.96 9.81
C GLY A 736 -13.16 -22.97 10.23
N GLU A 737 -14.14 -22.58 11.07
CA GLU A 737 -15.26 -23.46 11.46
C GLU A 737 -16.23 -23.70 10.30
N GLN A 738 -16.25 -22.83 9.29
CA GLN A 738 -17.17 -22.92 8.14
C GLN A 738 -16.46 -23.20 6.80
N ILE A 739 -15.22 -23.68 6.86
CA ILE A 739 -14.38 -23.86 5.66
C ILE A 739 -15.00 -24.81 4.63
N ASP A 740 -15.65 -25.89 5.06
CA ASP A 740 -16.24 -26.89 4.15
C ASP A 740 -17.36 -26.30 3.30
N GLU A 741 -18.23 -25.54 3.96
CA GLU A 741 -19.32 -24.87 3.29
C GLU A 741 -18.78 -23.78 2.36
N MET A 742 -17.74 -23.03 2.75
CA MET A 742 -17.13 -22.02 1.89
C MET A 742 -16.44 -22.64 0.66
N HIS A 743 -15.66 -23.71 0.83
CA HIS A 743 -14.93 -24.37 -0.25
C HIS A 743 -15.86 -25.04 -1.27
N LYS A 744 -16.98 -25.62 -0.80
CA LYS A 744 -18.03 -26.19 -1.66
C LYS A 744 -18.48 -25.24 -2.77
N TYR A 745 -18.59 -23.95 -2.45
CA TYR A 745 -19.11 -22.93 -3.37
C TYR A 745 -18.03 -22.05 -3.99
N LEU A 746 -16.83 -22.02 -3.40
CA LEU A 746 -15.66 -21.32 -3.96
C LEU A 746 -14.45 -22.27 -3.97
N PRO A 747 -14.32 -23.16 -4.97
CA PRO A 747 -13.28 -24.20 -4.96
C PRO A 747 -11.87 -23.67 -5.24
N GLN A 748 -11.74 -22.47 -5.80
CA GLN A 748 -10.45 -21.88 -6.18
C GLN A 748 -10.26 -20.53 -5.50
N LEU A 749 -9.12 -20.36 -4.84
CA LEU A 749 -8.76 -19.11 -4.17
C LEU A 749 -7.23 -18.93 -4.21
N PRO A 750 -6.71 -18.10 -5.13
CA PRO A 750 -5.27 -17.95 -5.33
C PRO A 750 -4.58 -17.14 -4.23
N ALA A 751 -5.33 -16.34 -3.48
CA ALA A 751 -4.83 -15.52 -2.38
C ALA A 751 -4.25 -16.36 -1.25
N LYS A 752 -3.38 -15.76 -0.44
CA LYS A 752 -2.88 -16.36 0.79
C LYS A 752 -4.02 -16.43 1.81
N VAL A 753 -4.44 -17.65 2.15
CA VAL A 753 -5.57 -17.89 3.05
C VAL A 753 -5.07 -18.10 4.48
N ILE A 754 -5.70 -17.40 5.43
CA ILE A 754 -5.54 -17.58 6.87
C ILE A 754 -6.88 -18.03 7.45
N LEU A 755 -6.86 -19.17 8.16
CA LEU A 755 -8.04 -19.71 8.82
C LEU A 755 -8.05 -19.32 10.30
N VAL A 756 -9.14 -18.69 10.75
CA VAL A 756 -9.34 -18.34 12.16
C VAL A 756 -10.21 -19.39 12.83
N LEU A 757 -9.71 -20.01 13.91
CA LEU A 757 -10.28 -21.18 14.56
C LEU A 757 -10.39 -20.96 16.09
N PRO A 758 -11.39 -21.54 16.78
CA PRO A 758 -11.38 -21.57 18.23
C PRO A 758 -10.18 -22.39 18.73
N ASN A 759 -9.58 -21.96 19.84
CA ASN A 759 -8.43 -22.64 20.42
C ASN A 759 -8.86 -23.98 21.01
N ASP A 760 -8.43 -25.05 20.36
CA ASP A 760 -8.54 -26.44 20.77
C ASP A 760 -7.17 -27.07 21.04
N VAL A 761 -6.10 -26.29 20.89
CA VAL A 761 -4.72 -26.74 21.10
C VAL A 761 -4.46 -26.78 22.60
N GLY A 762 -4.15 -27.97 23.11
CA GLY A 762 -3.91 -28.22 24.53
C GLY A 762 -2.79 -27.35 25.11
N ALA A 763 -2.78 -27.18 26.43
CA ALA A 763 -1.65 -26.60 27.13
C ALA A 763 -0.47 -27.59 27.17
N ALA A 764 0.21 -27.81 26.04
CA ALA A 764 1.33 -28.75 25.97
C ALA A 764 2.55 -28.20 25.21
N SER A 765 3.70 -28.41 25.85
CA SER A 765 5.08 -28.58 25.38
C SER A 765 5.72 -27.56 24.41
N ASN A 766 7.04 -27.69 24.26
CA ASN A 766 7.97 -26.73 23.64
C ASN A 766 7.59 -26.30 22.20
N GLY A 767 8.22 -25.22 21.72
CA GLY A 767 7.86 -24.60 20.44
C GLY A 767 7.88 -25.53 19.23
N GLU A 768 8.82 -26.48 19.16
CA GLU A 768 8.97 -27.39 18.02
C GLU A 768 7.80 -28.37 17.84
N GLU A 769 7.29 -28.94 18.93
CA GLU A 769 6.18 -29.89 18.87
C GLU A 769 4.89 -29.22 18.37
N LEU A 770 4.62 -28.02 18.87
CA LEU A 770 3.48 -27.22 18.46
C LEU A 770 3.54 -26.87 16.96
N ASN A 771 4.72 -26.53 16.46
CA ASN A 771 4.90 -26.18 15.06
C ASN A 771 4.69 -27.38 14.13
N ARG A 772 5.12 -28.57 14.55
CA ARG A 772 4.85 -29.82 13.82
C ARG A 772 3.35 -30.10 13.73
N GLU A 773 2.63 -29.92 14.84
CA GLU A 773 1.17 -30.10 14.89
C GLU A 773 0.46 -29.11 13.95
N LEU A 774 0.87 -27.84 13.96
CA LEU A 774 0.24 -26.78 13.17
C LEU A 774 0.49 -26.95 11.68
N SER A 775 1.73 -27.30 11.28
CA SER A 775 2.04 -27.66 9.89
C SER A 775 1.20 -28.84 9.42
N ALA A 776 1.06 -29.89 10.24
CA ALA A 776 0.23 -31.04 9.90
C ALA A 776 -1.25 -30.67 9.74
N ARG A 777 -1.77 -29.76 10.58
CA ARG A 777 -3.15 -29.25 10.46
C ARG A 777 -3.32 -28.42 9.17
N ILE A 778 -2.37 -27.55 8.82
CA ILE A 778 -2.40 -26.81 7.55
C ILE A 778 -2.44 -27.76 6.37
N ASP A 779 -1.59 -28.78 6.35
CA ASP A 779 -1.57 -29.77 5.28
C ASP A 779 -2.90 -30.55 5.21
N ALA A 780 -3.52 -30.85 6.35
CA ALA A 780 -4.84 -31.45 6.39
C ALA A 780 -5.91 -30.52 5.76
N TYR A 781 -5.90 -29.23 6.08
CA TYR A 781 -6.83 -28.27 5.45
C TYR A 781 -6.54 -28.05 3.97
N ARG A 782 -5.28 -28.02 3.53
CA ARG A 782 -4.91 -27.96 2.10
C ARG A 782 -5.42 -29.16 1.32
N LYS A 783 -5.33 -30.37 1.92
CA LYS A 783 -5.92 -31.59 1.34
C LYS A 783 -7.45 -31.53 1.30
N LYS A 784 -8.07 -30.94 2.33
CA LYS A 784 -9.52 -30.77 2.42
C LYS A 784 -10.06 -29.76 1.41
N CYS A 785 -9.32 -28.69 1.15
CA CYS A 785 -9.68 -27.58 0.29
C CYS A 785 -8.67 -27.44 -0.86
N PRO A 786 -8.60 -28.41 -1.79
CA PRO A 786 -7.71 -28.32 -2.93
C PRO A 786 -8.06 -27.07 -3.76
N GLY A 787 -7.04 -26.30 -4.15
CA GLY A 787 -7.21 -25.02 -4.86
C GLY A 787 -7.17 -23.77 -3.97
N TRP A 788 -7.08 -23.94 -2.64
CA TRP A 788 -6.87 -22.83 -1.70
C TRP A 788 -5.41 -22.81 -1.21
N ASN A 789 -4.78 -21.64 -1.29
CA ASN A 789 -3.43 -21.44 -0.75
C ASN A 789 -3.49 -21.13 0.76
N ILE A 790 -3.82 -22.14 1.58
CA ILE A 790 -3.85 -21.99 3.04
C ILE A 790 -2.43 -21.85 3.56
N THR A 791 -2.10 -20.69 4.12
CA THR A 791 -0.73 -20.32 4.53
C THR A 791 -0.56 -20.28 6.04
N ALA A 792 -1.64 -20.06 6.81
CA ALA A 792 -1.58 -19.94 8.26
C ALA A 792 -2.90 -20.30 8.95
N LEU A 793 -2.81 -20.56 10.25
CA LEU A 793 -3.95 -20.71 11.17
C LEU A 793 -3.83 -19.63 12.26
N ALA A 794 -4.96 -19.16 12.78
CA ALA A 794 -5.01 -18.26 13.92
C ALA A 794 -6.03 -18.77 14.94
N PHE A 795 -5.66 -18.84 16.23
CA PHE A 795 -6.55 -19.33 17.29
C PHE A 795 -7.08 -18.24 18.22
N TYR A 796 -8.25 -18.47 18.83
CA TYR A 796 -8.84 -17.63 19.89
C TYR A 796 -9.49 -18.45 21.01
N ASP A 797 -9.35 -18.07 22.29
CA ASP A 797 -9.97 -18.82 23.39
C ASP A 797 -11.48 -18.49 23.55
N LYS A 798 -12.28 -19.50 23.94
CA LYS A 798 -13.71 -19.35 24.28
C LYS A 798 -13.90 -18.73 25.68
N PRO A 799 -15.05 -18.09 25.99
CA PRO A 799 -15.18 -16.93 26.90
C PRO A 799 -14.90 -17.12 28.41
N ALA A 800 -14.52 -18.31 28.89
CA ALA A 800 -14.37 -18.54 30.34
C ALA A 800 -13.09 -17.92 30.93
N LYS A 801 -12.14 -17.51 30.09
CA LYS A 801 -10.92 -16.78 30.46
C LYS A 801 -10.68 -15.77 29.34
N THR A 802 -10.79 -14.48 29.63
CA THR A 802 -10.60 -13.38 28.66
C THR A 802 -9.14 -13.34 28.18
N ALA A 803 -8.78 -14.16 27.21
CA ALA A 803 -7.52 -14.11 26.49
C ALA A 803 -7.78 -14.52 25.04
N VAL A 804 -7.26 -13.78 24.06
CA VAL A 804 -7.18 -14.28 22.68
C VAL A 804 -5.76 -14.79 22.51
N ARG A 805 -5.53 -16.08 22.72
CA ARG A 805 -4.23 -16.67 22.43
C ARG A 805 -4.08 -16.88 20.94
N TYR A 806 -3.45 -15.90 20.28
CA TYR A 806 -2.94 -16.12 18.95
C TYR A 806 -1.88 -17.24 18.98
N MET A 807 -2.01 -18.15 18.04
CA MET A 807 -1.05 -19.19 17.66
C MET A 807 -1.30 -19.32 16.14
N PHE A 808 -0.51 -18.71 15.29
CA PHE A 808 0.42 -19.39 14.38
C PHE A 808 0.69 -18.50 13.15
N LEU A 809 1.70 -18.92 12.39
CA LEU A 809 2.63 -18.22 11.51
C LEU A 809 2.48 -18.63 10.03
N PRO A 810 3.27 -18.06 9.11
CA PRO A 810 3.35 -18.57 7.75
C PRO A 810 3.90 -20.01 7.75
N SER A 811 3.36 -20.82 6.83
CA SER A 811 3.91 -21.96 6.05
C SER A 811 5.06 -22.81 6.62
N PRO A 812 5.09 -24.15 6.38
CA PRO A 812 6.23 -25.05 6.72
C PRO A 812 7.62 -24.62 6.21
N GLU A 813 7.67 -23.66 5.29
CA GLU A 813 8.89 -23.10 4.69
C GLU A 813 9.36 -21.81 5.42
N ALA A 814 8.68 -21.39 6.48
CA ALA A 814 8.88 -20.15 7.19
C ALA A 814 9.19 -20.40 8.67
N GLY A 815 10.38 -20.01 9.12
CA GLY A 815 10.77 -20.07 10.52
C GLY A 815 9.71 -19.49 11.48
N LEU A 816 9.67 -20.02 12.71
CA LEU A 816 8.49 -20.01 13.56
C LEU A 816 8.51 -18.86 14.60
N ASN A 817 7.53 -17.95 14.63
CA ASN A 817 7.30 -16.98 15.74
C ASN A 817 5.92 -17.13 16.42
N LYS A 818 5.89 -17.75 17.59
CA LYS A 818 4.66 -17.82 18.40
C LYS A 818 4.30 -16.40 18.88
N PHE A 819 3.39 -15.70 18.20
CA PHE A 819 2.85 -14.44 18.68
C PHE A 819 1.69 -14.71 19.62
N THR A 820 1.78 -14.38 20.91
CA THR A 820 0.62 -14.46 21.81
C THR A 820 0.18 -13.05 22.21
N VAL A 821 -0.93 -12.58 21.64
CA VAL A 821 -1.53 -11.31 22.04
C VAL A 821 -2.42 -11.52 23.25
N ASN A 822 -1.86 -11.47 24.46
CA ASN A 822 -2.69 -11.54 25.66
C ASN A 822 -3.56 -10.26 25.79
N LEU A 823 -4.89 -10.44 25.75
CA LEU A 823 -5.91 -9.37 25.87
C LEU A 823 -6.66 -9.40 27.20
N THR A 824 -6.15 -10.10 28.22
CA THR A 824 -6.77 -10.14 29.55
C THR A 824 -6.92 -8.73 30.12
N GLY A 825 -8.17 -8.35 30.42
CA GLY A 825 -8.54 -7.03 30.95
C GLY A 825 -8.97 -5.98 29.91
N ILE A 826 -8.77 -6.22 28.61
CA ILE A 826 -9.11 -5.25 27.54
C ILE A 826 -10.54 -5.46 27.03
N ILE A 827 -11.12 -6.66 27.18
CA ILE A 827 -12.44 -7.02 26.65
C ILE A 827 -13.49 -6.99 27.77
N GLN A 828 -13.85 -5.80 28.25
CA GLN A 828 -15.10 -5.60 29.00
C GLN A 828 -16.27 -5.17 28.08
N ALA A 829 -15.99 -4.79 26.83
CA ALA A 829 -16.99 -4.24 25.91
C ALA A 829 -17.58 -5.23 24.87
N LEU A 830 -17.00 -6.42 24.72
CA LEU A 830 -17.44 -7.44 23.75
C LEU A 830 -17.73 -8.77 24.45
N SER A 831 -18.87 -8.90 25.13
CA SER A 831 -19.30 -10.17 25.73
C SER A 831 -19.83 -11.14 24.66
N GLY A 832 -19.29 -12.37 24.59
CA GLY A 832 -19.82 -13.47 23.75
C GLY A 832 -18.80 -14.18 22.83
N PRO A 833 -19.00 -15.48 22.51
CA PRO A 833 -18.06 -16.28 21.73
C PRO A 833 -17.94 -15.87 20.24
N ALA A 834 -19.02 -15.35 19.63
CA ALA A 834 -18.99 -14.84 18.26
C ALA A 834 -18.06 -13.61 18.13
N HIS A 835 -18.01 -12.75 19.15
CA HIS A 835 -17.15 -11.57 19.16
C HIS A 835 -15.65 -11.90 19.27
N ALA A 836 -15.30 -13.06 19.84
CA ALA A 836 -13.90 -13.49 19.91
C ALA A 836 -13.34 -13.84 18.53
N CYS A 837 -14.15 -14.50 17.68
CA CYS A 837 -13.79 -14.79 16.30
C CYS A 837 -13.68 -13.50 15.46
N ASP A 838 -14.66 -12.61 15.56
CA ASP A 838 -14.65 -11.30 14.89
C ASP A 838 -13.42 -10.47 15.26
N LEU A 839 -13.06 -10.43 16.55
CA LEU A 839 -11.87 -9.76 17.04
C LEU A 839 -10.58 -10.41 16.52
N ALA A 840 -10.50 -11.74 16.54
CA ALA A 840 -9.34 -12.46 16.02
C ALA A 840 -9.13 -12.22 14.53
N MET A 841 -10.21 -12.18 13.74
CA MET A 841 -10.16 -11.83 12.32
C MET A 841 -9.70 -10.38 12.10
N ALA A 842 -10.25 -9.44 12.87
CA ALA A 842 -9.85 -8.03 12.81
C ALA A 842 -8.35 -7.84 13.11
N ILE A 843 -7.88 -8.47 14.20
CA ILE A 843 -6.46 -8.45 14.58
C ILE A 843 -5.59 -9.05 13.48
N THR A 844 -5.98 -10.21 12.96
CA THR A 844 -5.25 -10.89 11.88
C THR A 844 -5.14 -10.00 10.64
N ALA A 845 -6.24 -9.37 10.22
CA ALA A 845 -6.26 -8.47 9.07
C ALA A 845 -5.34 -7.26 9.26
N VAL A 846 -5.28 -6.69 10.47
CA VAL A 846 -4.42 -5.55 10.77
C VAL A 846 -2.95 -5.93 10.96
N LEU A 847 -2.65 -7.11 11.52
CA LEU A 847 -1.29 -7.62 11.64
C LEU A 847 -0.61 -7.76 10.26
N ILE A 848 -1.35 -8.24 9.25
CA ILE A 848 -0.85 -8.35 7.87
C ILE A 848 -0.37 -7.00 7.32
N THR A 849 -0.93 -5.89 7.81
CA THR A 849 -0.52 -4.55 7.37
C THR A 849 0.79 -4.04 7.97
N GLY A 850 1.41 -4.82 8.87
CA GLY A 850 2.63 -4.45 9.57
C GLY A 850 2.43 -3.57 10.81
N LEU A 851 1.18 -3.31 11.25
CA LEU A 851 0.94 -2.52 12.45
C LEU A 851 1.46 -3.23 13.71
N ALA A 852 2.20 -2.51 14.55
CA ALA A 852 2.79 -3.06 15.77
C ALA A 852 1.73 -3.61 16.74
N VAL A 853 2.02 -4.74 17.40
CA VAL A 853 1.11 -5.40 18.35
C VAL A 853 0.76 -4.47 19.51
N THR A 854 1.68 -3.61 19.94
CA THR A 854 1.46 -2.59 20.97
C THR A 854 0.39 -1.58 20.54
N GLU A 855 0.44 -1.11 19.30
CA GLU A 855 -0.56 -0.20 18.75
C GLU A 855 -1.89 -0.91 18.49
N ILE A 856 -1.89 -2.15 18.02
CA ILE A 856 -3.09 -3.00 17.94
C ILE A 856 -3.78 -3.09 19.31
N LYS A 857 -3.03 -3.40 20.37
CA LYS A 857 -3.58 -3.47 21.74
C LYS A 857 -4.18 -2.15 22.19
N LYS A 858 -3.52 -1.02 21.91
CA LYS A 858 -4.06 0.32 22.19
C LYS A 858 -5.33 0.58 21.40
N GLY A 859 -5.34 0.30 20.10
CA GLY A 859 -6.52 0.49 19.24
C GLY A 859 -7.72 -0.37 19.66
N ILE A 860 -7.49 -1.57 20.19
CA ILE A 860 -8.56 -2.39 20.81
C ILE A 860 -9.01 -1.78 22.14
N SER A 861 -8.09 -1.27 22.95
CA SER A 861 -8.42 -0.64 24.24
C SER A 861 -9.18 0.67 24.08
N ASP A 862 -8.89 1.43 23.03
CA ASP A 862 -9.55 2.68 22.65
C ASP A 862 -10.93 2.42 22.02
N PHE A 863 -11.24 1.17 21.66
CA PHE A 863 -12.49 0.81 21.01
C PHE A 863 -13.68 0.93 21.97
N ALA A 864 -14.45 2.01 21.82
CA ALA A 864 -15.60 2.32 22.67
C ALA A 864 -16.89 1.52 22.34
N GLY A 865 -16.81 0.52 21.45
CA GLY A 865 -17.99 -0.16 20.89
C GLY A 865 -18.58 0.61 19.71
N LEU A 866 -19.53 -0.03 19.01
CA LEU A 866 -20.22 0.55 17.86
C LEU A 866 -21.37 1.45 18.32
N PRO A 867 -21.51 2.69 17.81
CA PRO A 867 -22.71 3.48 18.02
C PRO A 867 -23.96 2.69 17.61
N HIS A 868 -25.01 2.76 18.42
CA HIS A 868 -26.29 2.08 18.17
C HIS A 868 -26.25 0.54 18.13
N ARG A 869 -25.17 -0.10 18.59
CA ARG A 869 -25.06 -1.56 18.77
C ARG A 869 -24.73 -1.89 20.22
N CYS A 870 -25.73 -2.29 21.00
CA CYS A 870 -25.63 -2.42 22.45
C CYS A 870 -24.84 -1.27 23.13
N GLU A 871 -24.97 -0.05 22.61
CA GLU A 871 -24.21 1.12 23.04
C GLU A 871 -24.74 1.59 24.40
N ALA A 872 -23.93 1.53 25.45
CA ALA A 872 -24.31 2.06 26.75
C ALA A 872 -24.45 3.60 26.67
N VAL A 873 -25.65 4.11 26.95
CA VAL A 873 -25.92 5.55 26.89
C VAL A 873 -25.38 6.22 28.14
N LYS A 874 -24.27 6.95 28.01
CA LYS A 874 -23.70 7.76 29.10
C LYS A 874 -24.69 8.86 29.51
N CYS A 875 -25.25 8.76 30.72
CA CYS A 875 -26.16 9.71 31.35
C CYS A 875 -26.11 9.57 32.88
N SER A 876 -26.70 10.54 33.60
CA SER A 876 -26.80 10.55 35.08
C SER A 876 -27.93 9.66 35.64
N SER A 877 -28.62 8.91 34.77
CA SER A 877 -29.71 8.01 35.16
C SER A 877 -29.24 6.89 36.09
N LYS A 878 -30.08 6.55 37.08
CA LYS A 878 -29.87 5.36 37.93
C LYS A 878 -30.17 4.05 37.20
N ILE A 879 -30.83 4.10 36.04
CA ILE A 879 -31.12 2.98 35.14
C ILE A 879 -30.06 2.94 34.03
N LYS A 880 -29.57 1.76 33.69
CA LYS A 880 -28.62 1.57 32.58
C LYS A 880 -29.38 1.40 31.28
N PHE A 881 -29.25 2.35 30.37
CA PHE A 881 -29.85 2.30 29.03
C PHE A 881 -28.83 1.83 27.99
N PHE A 882 -29.24 0.88 27.14
CA PHE A 882 -28.45 0.37 26.03
C PHE A 882 -29.16 0.65 24.70
N ASN A 883 -28.46 1.29 23.78
CA ASN A 883 -28.93 1.63 22.44
C ASN A 883 -28.46 0.57 21.44
N ASP A 884 -29.40 -0.25 20.98
CA ASP A 884 -29.19 -1.28 19.96
C ASP A 884 -30.14 -1.06 18.76
N SER A 885 -30.34 0.19 18.36
CA SER A 885 -31.25 0.57 17.27
C SER A 885 -30.92 -0.12 15.92
N ILE A 886 -29.68 -0.59 15.75
CA ILE A 886 -29.25 -1.36 14.57
C ILE A 886 -29.92 -2.73 14.46
N SER A 887 -30.51 -3.25 15.54
CA SER A 887 -31.30 -4.49 15.53
C SER A 887 -32.62 -4.29 14.82
N THR A 888 -32.62 -4.56 13.51
CA THR A 888 -33.78 -4.39 12.61
C THR A 888 -34.50 -5.70 12.26
N ILE A 889 -34.06 -6.81 12.84
CA ILE A 889 -34.67 -8.15 12.71
C ILE A 889 -34.70 -8.87 14.08
N PRO A 890 -35.57 -9.88 14.27
CA PRO A 890 -35.73 -10.60 15.54
C PRO A 890 -34.45 -11.25 16.07
N GLU A 891 -33.65 -11.86 15.18
CA GLU A 891 -32.45 -12.60 15.54
C GLU A 891 -31.38 -11.68 16.14
N THR A 892 -31.27 -10.45 15.61
CA THR A 892 -30.33 -9.46 16.15
C THR A 892 -30.74 -8.98 17.54
N CYS A 893 -32.05 -8.88 17.80
CA CYS A 893 -32.57 -8.55 19.12
C CYS A 893 -32.32 -9.66 20.14
N LEU A 894 -32.52 -10.93 19.73
CA LEU A 894 -32.19 -12.08 20.57
C LEU A 894 -30.71 -12.10 20.97
N LEU A 895 -29.82 -11.84 20.00
CA LEU A 895 -28.39 -11.76 20.27
C LEU A 895 -28.04 -10.63 21.25
N ALA A 896 -28.68 -9.46 21.11
CA ALA A 896 -28.48 -8.35 22.04
C ALA A 896 -28.95 -8.69 23.46
N MET A 897 -30.09 -9.36 23.61
CA MET A 897 -30.58 -9.84 24.90
C MET A 897 -29.63 -10.85 25.56
N GLN A 898 -28.98 -11.69 24.77
CA GLN A 898 -27.99 -12.68 25.26
C GLN A 898 -26.62 -12.06 25.57
N THR A 899 -26.30 -10.91 24.96
CA THR A 899 -25.00 -10.23 25.12
C THR A 899 -24.89 -9.51 26.47
N LEU A 900 -26.01 -9.01 26.99
CA LEU A 900 -26.08 -8.33 28.28
C LEU A 900 -26.26 -9.35 29.42
N GLU A 901 -25.55 -9.15 30.54
CA GLU A 901 -25.68 -10.01 31.72
C GLU A 901 -27.13 -10.10 32.24
N LYS A 902 -27.90 -9.03 32.04
CA LYS A 902 -29.28 -8.88 32.50
C LYS A 902 -30.01 -7.90 31.60
N VAL A 903 -31.28 -8.18 31.31
CA VAL A 903 -32.21 -7.24 30.67
C VAL A 903 -33.50 -7.24 31.48
N ASP A 904 -33.86 -6.09 32.05
CA ASP A 904 -35.09 -5.91 32.84
C ASP A 904 -36.23 -5.31 32.00
N ALA A 905 -35.88 -4.44 31.06
CA ALA A 905 -36.82 -3.87 30.11
C ALA A 905 -36.33 -3.99 28.68
N LEU A 906 -37.26 -4.26 27.77
CA LEU A 906 -37.00 -4.32 26.34
C LEU A 906 -37.95 -3.37 25.60
N ILE A 907 -37.41 -2.59 24.67
CA ILE A 907 -38.19 -1.74 23.76
C ILE A 907 -38.09 -2.31 22.35
N ILE A 908 -39.22 -2.74 21.78
CA ILE A 908 -39.33 -3.36 20.45
C ILE A 908 -40.33 -2.63 19.56
N GLY A 909 -40.23 -2.81 18.24
CA GLY A 909 -41.22 -2.36 17.25
C GLY A 909 -40.67 -1.43 16.18
N GLY A 910 -41.40 -1.33 15.08
CA GLY A 910 -41.07 -0.56 13.88
C GLY A 910 -41.86 -1.04 12.66
N LEU A 911 -41.32 -0.80 11.47
CA LEU A 911 -41.94 -1.20 10.21
C LEU A 911 -41.98 -2.72 10.07
N ASP A 912 -43.17 -3.25 9.78
CA ASP A 912 -43.35 -4.65 9.41
C ASP A 912 -42.84 -4.91 7.99
N ARG A 913 -42.08 -6.00 7.82
CA ARG A 913 -41.55 -6.47 6.54
C ARG A 913 -42.02 -7.90 6.22
N GLY A 914 -42.98 -8.44 6.98
CA GLY A 914 -43.44 -9.82 6.84
C GLY A 914 -42.41 -10.86 7.30
N ILE A 915 -41.61 -10.51 8.33
CA ILE A 915 -40.57 -11.38 8.89
C ILE A 915 -41.18 -12.22 10.03
N ASP A 916 -40.69 -13.43 10.26
CA ASP A 916 -41.14 -14.28 11.36
C ASP A 916 -40.56 -13.83 12.71
N TYR A 917 -41.43 -13.56 13.69
CA TYR A 917 -41.08 -13.13 15.06
C TYR A 917 -41.21 -14.24 16.11
N SER A 918 -41.61 -15.46 15.71
CA SER A 918 -41.95 -16.56 16.63
C SER A 918 -40.81 -16.92 17.59
N GLY A 919 -39.56 -16.87 17.13
CA GLY A 919 -38.39 -17.12 17.98
C GLY A 919 -38.19 -16.05 19.07
N LEU A 920 -38.43 -14.78 18.74
CA LEU A 920 -38.36 -13.67 19.71
C LEU A 920 -39.51 -13.74 20.71
N GLU A 921 -40.71 -14.04 20.25
CA GLU A 921 -41.90 -14.23 21.10
C GLU A 921 -41.67 -15.32 22.14
N LYS A 922 -41.18 -16.50 21.72
CA LYS A 922 -40.79 -17.59 22.62
C LYS A 922 -39.72 -17.18 23.62
N SER A 923 -38.73 -16.38 23.20
CA SER A 923 -37.69 -15.91 24.13
C SER A 923 -38.26 -14.95 25.18
N ILE A 924 -39.16 -14.04 24.78
CA ILE A 924 -39.84 -13.12 25.69
C ILE A 924 -40.70 -13.90 26.71
N LEU A 925 -41.47 -14.89 26.27
CA LEU A 925 -42.28 -15.75 27.15
C LEU A 925 -41.46 -16.47 28.22
N ASN A 926 -40.22 -16.84 27.90
CA ASN A 926 -39.30 -17.54 28.80
C ASN A 926 -38.34 -16.61 29.54
N SER A 927 -38.44 -15.30 29.35
CA SER A 927 -37.53 -14.31 29.93
C SER A 927 -37.93 -13.89 31.35
N LYS A 928 -36.99 -13.28 32.07
CA LYS A 928 -37.25 -12.60 33.36
C LYS A 928 -37.52 -11.10 33.18
N LEU A 929 -37.97 -10.66 32.00
CA LEU A 929 -38.27 -9.26 31.74
C LEU A 929 -39.33 -8.76 32.74
N LYS A 930 -39.12 -7.55 33.25
CA LYS A 930 -40.09 -6.82 34.07
C LYS A 930 -41.05 -6.02 33.19
N LEU A 931 -40.52 -5.43 32.12
CA LEU A 931 -41.22 -4.46 31.28
C LEU A 931 -40.94 -4.70 29.79
N LEU A 932 -41.99 -4.70 28.96
CA LEU A 932 -41.90 -4.72 27.51
C LEU A 932 -42.62 -3.48 26.95
N LEU A 933 -41.88 -2.64 26.24
CA LEU A 933 -42.40 -1.41 25.63
C LEU A 933 -42.49 -1.60 24.12
N CYS A 934 -43.71 -1.52 23.60
CA CYS A 934 -44.04 -1.91 22.24
C CYS A 934 -44.35 -0.67 21.38
N LEU A 935 -43.48 -0.36 20.43
CA LEU A 935 -43.65 0.68 19.43
C LEU A 935 -44.50 0.18 18.23
N PRO A 936 -45.22 1.06 17.54
CA PRO A 936 -45.94 0.70 16.33
C PRO A 936 -44.97 0.41 15.17
N ASP A 937 -45.34 -0.48 14.24
CA ASP A 937 -46.57 -1.30 14.22
C ASP A 937 -46.31 -2.71 14.77
N THR A 938 -45.17 -3.30 14.39
CA THR A 938 -44.80 -4.68 14.76
C THR A 938 -44.76 -4.93 16.26
N GLY A 939 -44.29 -3.98 17.07
CA GLY A 939 -44.28 -4.14 18.52
C GLY A 939 -45.69 -4.31 19.10
N TRP A 940 -46.68 -3.62 18.54
CA TRP A 940 -48.08 -3.76 18.96
C TRP A 940 -48.64 -5.12 18.58
N GLN A 941 -48.34 -5.60 17.37
CA GLN A 941 -48.75 -6.93 16.91
C GLN A 941 -48.12 -8.05 17.75
N ILE A 942 -46.82 -7.93 18.08
CA ILE A 942 -46.12 -8.87 18.96
C ILE A 942 -46.78 -8.89 20.34
N ALA A 943 -47.13 -7.73 20.90
CA ALA A 943 -47.84 -7.67 22.18
C ALA A 943 -49.19 -8.40 22.14
N ASP A 944 -49.96 -8.25 21.06
CA ASP A 944 -51.26 -8.92 20.91
C ASP A 944 -51.10 -10.45 20.80
N ARG A 945 -50.09 -10.93 20.06
CA ARG A 945 -49.79 -12.36 19.95
C ARG A 945 -49.32 -12.96 21.28
N LEU A 946 -48.43 -12.27 21.99
CA LEU A 946 -47.95 -12.69 23.31
C LEU A 946 -49.09 -12.78 24.33
N LEU A 947 -50.05 -11.84 24.32
CA LEU A 947 -51.24 -11.88 25.19
C LEU A 947 -52.09 -13.13 24.91
N ALA A 948 -52.35 -13.43 23.63
CA ALA A 948 -53.13 -14.59 23.23
C ALA A 948 -52.45 -15.92 23.62
N GLU A 949 -51.14 -16.02 23.42
CA GLU A 949 -50.37 -17.23 23.71
C GLU A 949 -50.12 -17.44 25.21
N ALA A 950 -49.87 -16.37 25.98
CA ALA A 950 -49.76 -16.51 27.43
C ALA A 950 -51.08 -16.92 28.09
N ALA A 951 -52.22 -16.45 27.57
CA ALA A 951 -53.54 -16.85 28.05
C ALA A 951 -53.81 -18.34 27.82
N SER A 952 -53.31 -18.93 26.74
CA SER A 952 -53.46 -20.36 26.46
C SER A 952 -52.49 -21.23 27.27
N LEU A 953 -51.29 -20.73 27.60
CA LEU A 953 -50.25 -21.47 28.32
C LEU A 953 -50.20 -21.21 29.83
N GLY A 954 -50.98 -20.26 30.36
CA GLY A 954 -50.97 -19.90 31.78
C GLY A 954 -49.66 -19.26 32.26
N ILE A 955 -48.90 -18.65 31.34
CA ILE A 955 -47.59 -18.05 31.64
C ILE A 955 -47.76 -16.61 32.10
N LYS A 956 -47.02 -16.22 33.15
CA LYS A 956 -46.99 -14.83 33.61
C LYS A 956 -46.12 -13.99 32.69
N LEU A 957 -46.71 -12.99 32.04
CA LEU A 957 -46.01 -12.05 31.15
C LEU A 957 -45.31 -10.91 31.91
N PRO A 958 -44.27 -10.29 31.31
CA PRO A 958 -43.80 -8.97 31.74
C PRO A 958 -44.93 -7.95 31.69
N LYS A 959 -44.80 -6.83 32.42
CA LYS A 959 -45.70 -5.69 32.20
C LYS A 959 -45.50 -5.20 30.77
N MET A 960 -46.54 -5.22 29.95
CA MET A 960 -46.46 -4.81 28.56
C MET A 960 -47.21 -3.50 28.35
N VAL A 961 -46.60 -2.54 27.65
CA VAL A 961 -47.21 -1.24 27.36
C VAL A 961 -46.99 -0.90 25.89
N LYS A 962 -48.10 -0.67 25.17
CA LYS A 962 -48.07 -0.10 23.82
C LYS A 962 -47.82 1.40 23.91
N VAL A 963 -46.76 1.86 23.26
CA VAL A 963 -46.32 3.26 23.23
C VAL A 963 -46.31 3.75 21.79
N LYS A 964 -46.43 5.07 21.57
CA LYS A 964 -46.46 5.64 20.22
C LYS A 964 -45.08 6.10 19.74
N THR A 965 -44.19 6.50 20.64
CA THR A 965 -42.91 7.11 20.28
C THR A 965 -41.74 6.63 21.13
N VAL A 966 -40.52 6.70 20.59
CA VAL A 966 -39.28 6.35 21.33
C VAL A 966 -39.12 7.19 22.61
N PRO A 967 -39.33 8.53 22.60
CA PRO A 967 -39.25 9.32 23.83
C PRO A 967 -40.28 8.94 24.90
N GLU A 968 -41.47 8.50 24.49
CA GLU A 968 -42.49 7.99 25.41
C GLU A 968 -42.06 6.67 26.06
N ALA A 969 -41.49 5.76 25.28
CA ALA A 969 -40.92 4.51 25.78
C ALA A 969 -39.84 4.78 26.85
N VAL A 970 -38.92 5.71 26.57
CA VAL A 970 -37.85 6.08 27.52
C VAL A 970 -38.41 6.70 28.80
N ARG A 971 -39.40 7.58 28.71
CA ARG A 971 -40.07 8.15 29.90
C ARG A 971 -40.69 7.06 30.76
N LEU A 972 -41.42 6.13 30.16
CA LEU A 972 -42.07 5.03 30.89
C LEU A 972 -41.06 4.07 31.50
N ALA A 973 -39.98 3.74 30.78
CA ALA A 973 -38.88 2.96 31.35
C ALA A 973 -38.26 3.66 32.57
N ALA A 974 -38.07 4.98 32.50
CA ALA A 974 -37.52 5.78 33.61
C ALA A 974 -38.44 5.80 34.85
N THR A 975 -39.76 5.71 34.67
CA THR A 975 -40.72 5.70 35.79
C THR A 975 -40.95 4.32 36.41
N GLU A 976 -40.83 3.25 35.61
CA GLU A 976 -41.21 1.89 36.01
C GLU A 976 -40.03 1.06 36.52
N LEU A 977 -38.80 1.42 36.14
CA LEU A 977 -37.60 0.68 36.49
C LEU A 977 -36.90 1.26 37.72
N GLN A 978 -36.14 0.42 38.40
CA GLN A 978 -35.40 0.78 39.61
C GLN A 978 -33.92 1.04 39.33
N ALA A 979 -33.23 1.62 40.30
CA ALA A 979 -31.79 1.83 40.21
C ALA A 979 -31.05 0.49 39.98
N GLY A 980 -30.17 0.45 38.99
CA GLY A 980 -29.43 -0.74 38.59
C GLY A 980 -30.14 -1.64 37.57
N ASP A 981 -31.42 -1.39 37.25
CA ASP A 981 -32.11 -2.10 36.18
C ASP A 981 -31.54 -1.74 34.80
N VAL A 982 -31.66 -2.68 33.86
CA VAL A 982 -31.15 -2.56 32.49
C VAL A 982 -32.30 -2.45 31.50
N CYS A 983 -32.34 -1.34 30.75
CA CYS A 983 -33.29 -1.12 29.65
C CYS A 983 -32.57 -1.21 28.30
N LEU A 984 -32.95 -2.19 27.48
CA LEU A 984 -32.41 -2.42 26.15
C LEU A 984 -33.38 -1.87 25.08
N PHE A 985 -32.90 -0.93 24.27
CA PHE A 985 -33.59 -0.51 23.05
C PHE A 985 -33.08 -1.33 21.86
N SER A 986 -33.77 -2.43 21.57
CA SER A 986 -33.45 -3.33 20.46
C SER A 986 -34.72 -3.57 19.64
N PRO A 987 -34.98 -2.75 18.61
CA PRO A 987 -36.30 -2.66 17.97
C PRO A 987 -36.81 -3.94 17.30
N ALA A 988 -35.93 -4.88 16.93
CA ALA A 988 -36.25 -6.09 16.16
C ALA A 988 -36.93 -5.82 14.79
N ALA A 989 -37.05 -4.55 14.38
CA ALA A 989 -37.80 -4.12 13.21
C ALA A 989 -37.15 -2.89 12.55
N ALA A 990 -37.40 -2.71 11.25
CA ALA A 990 -36.86 -1.60 10.47
C ALA A 990 -37.41 -0.23 10.93
N SER A 991 -36.66 0.85 10.66
CA SER A 991 -36.97 2.20 11.14
C SER A 991 -37.69 3.11 10.13
N TYR A 992 -37.77 2.68 8.86
CA TYR A 992 -38.15 3.52 7.71
C TYR A 992 -39.60 4.05 7.74
N ASN A 993 -40.45 3.59 8.66
CA ASN A 993 -41.80 4.13 8.83
C ASN A 993 -41.80 5.53 9.47
N THR A 994 -40.85 5.80 10.38
CA THR A 994 -40.83 7.04 11.19
C THR A 994 -39.50 7.78 11.11
N PHE A 995 -38.42 7.09 10.76
CA PHE A 995 -37.07 7.64 10.74
C PHE A 995 -36.40 7.39 9.39
N LYS A 996 -35.48 8.25 9.00
CA LYS A 996 -34.63 8.13 7.81
C LYS A 996 -33.85 6.82 7.81
N ASP A 997 -33.26 6.47 8.94
CA ASP A 997 -32.47 5.26 9.13
C ASP A 997 -32.41 4.87 10.62
N PHE A 998 -31.74 3.76 10.93
CA PHE A 998 -31.64 3.26 12.29
C PHE A 998 -30.77 4.16 13.18
N ALA A 999 -29.84 4.93 12.61
CA ALA A 999 -28.93 5.79 13.34
C ALA A 999 -29.70 7.00 13.89
N GLU A 1000 -30.53 7.65 13.06
CA GLU A 1000 -31.43 8.72 13.51
C GLU A 1000 -32.35 8.24 14.64
N ARG A 1001 -32.98 7.06 14.47
CA ARG A 1001 -33.82 6.45 15.51
C ARG A 1001 -33.03 6.24 16.83
N GLY A 1002 -31.79 5.78 16.72
CA GLY A 1002 -30.91 5.55 17.87
C GLY A 1002 -30.40 6.84 18.51
N ASP A 1003 -30.24 7.93 17.76
CA ASP A 1003 -29.91 9.25 18.30
C ASP A 1003 -31.09 9.87 19.04
N VAL A 1004 -32.31 9.73 18.51
CA VAL A 1004 -33.53 10.13 19.22
C VAL A 1004 -33.66 9.39 20.56
N PHE A 1005 -33.36 8.10 20.60
CA PHE A 1005 -33.32 7.33 21.85
C PHE A 1005 -32.28 7.90 22.83
N LYS A 1006 -31.04 8.13 22.40
CA LYS A 1006 -29.98 8.71 23.25
C LYS A 1006 -30.35 10.08 23.79
N GLN A 1007 -30.91 10.94 22.93
CA GLN A 1007 -31.36 12.27 23.32
C GLN A 1007 -32.49 12.19 24.35
N ALA A 1008 -33.47 11.31 24.14
CA ALA A 1008 -34.56 11.09 25.09
C ALA A 1008 -34.04 10.59 26.45
N VAL A 1009 -33.05 9.70 26.48
CA VAL A 1009 -32.43 9.22 27.72
C VAL A 1009 -31.73 10.36 28.46
N ARG A 1010 -30.93 11.18 27.76
CA ARG A 1010 -30.21 12.32 28.36
C ARG A 1010 -31.17 13.35 28.95
N LEU A 1011 -32.20 13.75 28.18
CA LEU A 1011 -33.19 14.73 28.63
C LEU A 1011 -33.96 14.27 29.89
N ASN A 1012 -34.28 12.98 29.99
CA ASN A 1012 -34.95 12.42 31.17
C ASN A 1012 -34.03 12.33 32.40
N ALA A 1013 -32.73 12.07 32.20
CA ALA A 1013 -31.76 12.02 33.28
C ALA A 1013 -31.51 13.42 33.89
N ASP A 1014 -31.48 14.46 33.06
CA ASP A 1014 -31.26 15.84 33.52
C ASP A 1014 -32.49 16.43 34.22
N SER A 1015 -33.71 16.09 33.77
CA SER A 1015 -34.96 16.54 34.40
C SER A 1015 -35.26 15.86 35.74
N ALA A 1016 -34.65 14.71 36.04
CA ALA A 1016 -34.72 14.05 37.34
C ALA A 1016 -33.81 14.68 38.41
N ASN A 1017 -32.80 15.48 38.02
CA ASN A 1017 -31.88 16.18 38.93
C ASN A 1017 -32.31 17.63 39.28
N VAL A 1018 -33.43 18.11 38.71
CA VAL A 1018 -33.98 19.47 38.94
C VAL A 1018 -35.22 19.43 39.86
N LYS A 1019 -35.47 18.32 40.56
CA LYS A 1019 -36.58 18.19 41.52
C LYS A 1019 -36.12 18.13 42.97
#